data_AF-A0A3S0ICP2-F1
#
_entry.id   AF-A0A3S0ICP2-F1
#
_cell.length_a   1.000
_cell.length_b   1.000
_cell.length_c   1.000
_cell.angle_alpha   90.00
_cell.angle_beta   90.00
_cell.angle_gamma   90.00
#
_symmetry.space_group_name_H-M   'P 1'
#
loop_
_entity.id
_entity.type
_entity.pdbx_description
1 polymer ?
#
loop_
_entity_poly.entity_id
_entity_poly.type
_entity_poly.pdbx_seq_one_letter_code
_entity_poly.pdbx_strand_id
1 'polypeptide(L)'
;MTSSVLIPRGTPRVQYIADGALRVFTYPFPIFTDADLQVFLGAALQSTGYRVAGAGATAGGSVTFDSAPAAGTAVTLRRRLAVERTSDFSDSGPLPAAALNLEFDRLTASVQQVAGDQERMLRYADTDLPASTLLPGRAERLGKLLSFDGEGNPTVRPPVDEEALSTYAPPGAGAVSRRVRDKLADLVSVKDFGAVGDGTVDDTLAFQTALTSARAVHVPSGSYRITNTLTLAYGKTLTGAGQSAVITGASSAFDLIHIPDGYATLSSLRLEGGKAGVRLFGRDGPCVQNSLTDLTLWDPQVGLLFDGYTDPNFPCYWNNVARVLVARPAQHGVWLTRSGAGDTPNANRFHAVRVYSLSAPISGSGFFVEQGKYNNSFFDCEANLSTMAAACFRVGAVTDKTLIVNFYAESLGGVPNIRLDAGSVETAIVNLFSAAAGPAILDLSGGQYTAVNAGYPDKNRLQASRVTQLTVEALRFDTDYVEPEHGGRVDLDLTSSVYLMSAYGGPVEARLPPAGSANGHTVTIKKTDASVNVLTITERDGPGPDGRRLALGNRYDVATLVSNGANWWIVSANNPPANAHFHEGAGLFEPDLNQALYLVSAWSGDVEVRLPTPSAAHAVGRTVTVKKSDSSGHRVIVTSQTGTGPDAEAIALTGQGHAVTAMSNGAAWHILGRNP
;
A
#
# COMPACT_ATOMS: atom_id res chain seq x y z
N MET A 1 -96.31 56.61 -27.11
CA MET A 1 -95.70 55.26 -27.05
C MET A 1 -94.35 55.40 -26.38
N THR A 2 -94.25 55.11 -25.09
CA THR A 2 -92.98 55.09 -24.36
C THR A 2 -92.23 53.82 -24.77
N SER A 3 -91.04 53.96 -25.37
CA SER A 3 -90.23 52.82 -25.82
C SER A 3 -89.82 51.97 -24.62
N SER A 4 -90.18 50.69 -24.62
CA SER A 4 -89.70 49.71 -23.64
C SER A 4 -88.19 49.49 -23.80
N VAL A 5 -87.46 49.37 -22.68
CA VAL A 5 -86.01 49.18 -22.64
C VAL A 5 -85.70 47.70 -22.69
N LEU A 6 -85.26 47.20 -23.84
CA LEU A 6 -84.91 45.77 -23.94
C LEU A 6 -83.58 45.50 -23.24
N ILE A 7 -83.46 44.36 -22.55
CA ILE A 7 -82.22 43.94 -21.89
C ILE A 7 -81.47 42.95 -22.81
N PRO A 8 -80.41 43.38 -23.54
CA PRO A 8 -79.65 42.49 -24.39
C PRO A 8 -78.77 41.53 -23.57
N ARG A 9 -78.45 40.37 -24.16
CA ARG A 9 -77.47 39.43 -23.61
C ARG A 9 -76.10 40.11 -23.48
N GLY A 10 -75.43 39.89 -22.35
CA GLY A 10 -74.07 40.39 -22.11
C GLY A 10 -73.77 40.51 -20.61
N THR A 11 -72.67 41.18 -20.27
CA THR A 11 -72.35 41.52 -18.87
C THR A 11 -72.54 43.02 -18.71
N PRO A 12 -73.30 43.51 -17.70
CA PRO A 12 -73.60 44.93 -17.56
C PRO A 12 -72.44 45.66 -16.87
N ARG A 13 -71.23 45.45 -17.39
CA ARG A 13 -69.96 45.99 -16.94
C ARG A 13 -69.05 46.17 -18.14
N VAL A 14 -68.39 47.32 -18.20
CA VAL A 14 -67.30 47.58 -19.14
C VAL A 14 -66.14 48.21 -18.38
N GLN A 15 -64.93 47.98 -18.86
CA GLN A 15 -63.72 48.55 -18.29
C GLN A 15 -62.85 49.10 -19.40
N TYR A 16 -62.35 50.32 -19.18
CA TYR A 16 -61.42 51.03 -20.05
C TYR A 16 -60.13 51.33 -19.29
N ILE A 17 -59.07 51.64 -20.03
CA ILE A 17 -57.86 52.27 -19.50
C ILE A 17 -57.85 53.72 -20.00
N ALA A 18 -57.83 54.68 -19.07
CA ALA A 18 -57.81 56.09 -19.43
C ALA A 18 -56.46 56.47 -20.05
N ASP A 19 -56.49 57.36 -21.04
CA ASP A 19 -55.32 57.92 -21.73
C ASP A 19 -54.85 59.26 -21.14
N GLY A 20 -55.55 59.78 -20.14
CA GLY A 20 -55.28 61.10 -19.55
C GLY A 20 -55.97 62.27 -20.27
N ALA A 21 -56.67 62.03 -21.39
CA ALA A 21 -57.27 63.07 -22.23
C ALA A 21 -58.77 62.88 -22.47
N LEU A 22 -59.21 61.64 -22.67
CA LEU A 22 -60.61 61.30 -22.94
C LEU A 22 -61.46 61.49 -21.68
N ARG A 23 -62.59 62.21 -21.82
CA ARG A 23 -63.54 62.46 -20.74
C ARG A 23 -64.82 61.64 -20.84
N VAL A 24 -65.13 61.11 -22.02
CA VAL A 24 -66.38 60.41 -22.31
C VAL A 24 -66.10 58.92 -22.50
N PHE A 25 -66.73 58.09 -21.68
CA PHE A 25 -66.64 56.64 -21.74
C PHE A 25 -68.03 56.06 -21.92
N THR A 26 -68.24 55.21 -22.92
CA THR A 26 -69.55 54.62 -23.18
C THR A 26 -69.82 53.44 -22.26
N TYR A 27 -71.08 53.09 -22.04
CA TYR A 27 -71.47 51.83 -21.42
C TYR A 27 -72.49 51.14 -22.36
N PRO A 28 -72.17 49.95 -22.91
CA PRO A 28 -73.00 49.33 -23.96
C PRO A 28 -74.11 48.44 -23.38
N PHE A 29 -74.74 48.88 -22.29
CA PHE A 29 -75.80 48.13 -21.61
C PHE A 29 -76.85 49.08 -21.03
N PRO A 30 -78.13 48.68 -20.99
CA PRO A 30 -79.19 49.56 -20.48
C PRO A 30 -79.10 49.75 -18.97
N ILE A 31 -79.40 50.97 -18.52
CA ILE A 31 -79.69 51.35 -17.14
C ILE A 31 -81.08 52.03 -17.09
N PHE A 32 -81.81 51.97 -15.96
CA PHE A 32 -83.17 52.53 -15.88
C PHE A 32 -83.15 53.96 -15.37
N THR A 33 -82.24 54.25 -14.45
CA THR A 33 -81.95 55.58 -13.93
C THR A 33 -80.45 55.79 -13.89
N ASP A 34 -79.98 57.05 -13.88
CA ASP A 34 -78.54 57.35 -13.77
C ASP A 34 -77.90 56.77 -12.50
N ALA A 35 -78.69 56.63 -11.42
CA ALA A 35 -78.25 56.05 -10.16
C ALA A 35 -77.94 54.55 -10.24
N ASP A 36 -78.45 53.85 -11.26
CA ASP A 36 -78.20 52.43 -11.47
C ASP A 36 -76.78 52.17 -12.01
N LEU A 37 -76.00 53.20 -12.36
CA LEU A 37 -74.65 53.08 -12.86
C LEU A 37 -73.62 53.43 -11.77
N GLN A 38 -72.76 52.47 -11.44
CA GLN A 38 -71.59 52.70 -10.60
C GLN A 38 -70.36 52.94 -11.46
N VAL A 39 -69.61 53.98 -11.11
CA VAL A 39 -68.41 54.44 -11.80
C VAL A 39 -67.21 54.31 -10.87
N PHE A 40 -66.17 53.61 -11.30
CA PHE A 40 -64.93 53.46 -10.54
C PHE A 40 -63.74 54.01 -11.30
N LEU A 41 -62.84 54.67 -10.57
CA LEU A 41 -61.48 55.00 -11.00
C LEU A 41 -60.51 54.15 -10.16
N GLY A 42 -59.83 53.20 -10.80
CA GLY A 42 -59.12 52.13 -10.10
C GLY A 42 -60.07 51.31 -9.24
N ALA A 43 -59.80 51.24 -7.93
CA ALA A 43 -60.66 50.57 -6.95
C ALA A 43 -61.68 51.51 -6.27
N ALA A 44 -61.59 52.83 -6.50
CA ALA A 44 -62.40 53.82 -5.79
C ALA A 44 -63.73 54.08 -6.51
N LEU A 45 -64.85 53.83 -5.81
CA LEU A 45 -66.18 54.23 -6.27
C LEU A 45 -66.30 55.76 -6.26
N GLN A 46 -66.73 56.33 -7.38
CA GLN A 46 -66.96 57.76 -7.52
C GLN A 46 -68.44 58.07 -7.22
N SER A 47 -68.70 59.14 -6.48
CA SER A 47 -70.05 59.65 -6.18
C SER A 47 -70.34 61.01 -6.82
N THR A 48 -69.30 61.72 -7.28
CA THR A 48 -69.35 63.02 -7.96
C THR A 48 -68.25 63.09 -9.02
N GLY A 49 -68.16 64.19 -9.77
CA GLY A 49 -67.09 64.41 -10.76
C GLY A 49 -67.38 63.82 -12.15
N TYR A 50 -68.61 63.35 -12.38
CA TYR A 50 -69.07 62.84 -13.66
C TYR A 50 -70.57 63.06 -13.84
N ARG A 51 -71.03 62.97 -15.09
CA ARG A 51 -72.45 62.98 -15.48
C ARG A 51 -72.75 61.71 -16.28
N VAL A 52 -73.89 61.08 -16.01
CA VAL A 52 -74.39 59.93 -16.75
C VAL A 52 -75.41 60.42 -17.77
N ALA A 53 -75.39 59.83 -18.96
CA ALA A 53 -76.41 60.05 -19.99
C ALA A 53 -76.80 58.71 -20.60
N GLY A 54 -78.03 58.61 -21.12
CA GLY A 54 -78.54 57.41 -21.78
C GLY A 54 -79.35 56.46 -20.89
N ALA A 55 -79.76 56.89 -19.69
CA ALA A 55 -80.74 56.14 -18.90
C ALA A 55 -82.05 55.97 -19.68
N GLY A 56 -82.61 54.76 -19.64
CA GLY A 56 -83.77 54.38 -20.44
C GLY A 56 -83.45 53.99 -21.90
N ALA A 57 -82.18 53.96 -22.33
CA ALA A 57 -81.80 53.52 -23.67
C ALA A 57 -81.31 52.06 -23.70
N THR A 58 -81.89 51.25 -24.59
CA THR A 58 -81.51 49.84 -24.82
C THR A 58 -80.03 49.66 -25.17
N ALA A 59 -79.46 50.57 -25.97
CA ALA A 59 -78.06 50.49 -26.40
C ALA A 59 -77.06 50.96 -25.31
N GLY A 60 -77.56 51.41 -24.15
CA GLY A 60 -76.77 52.08 -23.11
C GLY A 60 -76.47 53.53 -23.46
N GLY A 61 -75.39 54.07 -22.90
CA GLY A 61 -75.11 55.50 -22.94
C GLY A 61 -73.65 55.83 -22.66
N SER A 62 -73.40 56.94 -21.96
CA SER A 62 -72.04 57.38 -21.64
C SER A 62 -71.94 58.02 -20.26
N VAL A 63 -70.73 57.95 -19.70
CA VAL A 63 -70.27 58.72 -18.55
C VAL A 63 -69.30 59.79 -19.03
N THR A 64 -69.58 61.05 -18.72
CA THR A 64 -68.71 62.19 -19.01
C THR A 64 -68.13 62.71 -17.71
N PHE A 65 -66.82 62.61 -17.53
CA PHE A 65 -66.12 63.15 -16.37
C PHE A 65 -65.88 64.66 -16.51
N ASP A 66 -65.96 65.38 -15.38
CA ASP A 66 -65.68 66.82 -15.33
C ASP A 66 -64.21 67.12 -15.69
N SER A 67 -63.30 66.22 -15.27
CA SER A 67 -61.89 66.18 -15.64
C SER A 67 -61.51 64.80 -16.20
N ALA A 68 -60.59 64.75 -17.17
CA ALA A 68 -60.16 63.47 -17.74
C ALA A 68 -59.47 62.61 -16.66
N PRO A 69 -59.85 61.34 -16.49
CA PRO A 69 -59.14 60.44 -15.58
C PRO A 69 -57.66 60.31 -15.99
N ALA A 70 -56.75 60.26 -15.01
CA ALA A 70 -55.32 60.21 -15.27
C ALA A 70 -54.92 58.98 -16.13
N ALA A 71 -53.91 59.14 -16.99
CA ALA A 71 -53.42 58.09 -17.88
C ALA A 71 -53.05 56.81 -17.10
N GLY A 72 -53.46 55.65 -17.61
CA GLY A 72 -53.27 54.35 -16.97
C GLY A 72 -54.32 53.99 -15.91
N THR A 73 -55.20 54.92 -15.52
CA THR A 73 -56.27 54.63 -14.55
C THR A 73 -57.34 53.75 -15.20
N ALA A 74 -57.66 52.62 -14.56
CA ALA A 74 -58.77 51.78 -14.99
C ALA A 74 -60.12 52.48 -14.69
N VAL A 75 -60.93 52.72 -15.72
CA VAL A 75 -62.29 53.25 -15.60
C VAL A 75 -63.26 52.08 -15.70
N THR A 76 -63.96 51.75 -14.63
CA THR A 76 -64.96 50.68 -14.64
C THR A 76 -66.35 51.26 -14.52
N LEU A 77 -67.21 50.96 -15.50
CA LEU A 77 -68.62 51.30 -15.48
C LEU A 77 -69.41 50.01 -15.30
N ARG A 78 -70.28 49.93 -14.29
CA ARG A 78 -71.13 48.75 -14.09
C ARG A 78 -72.53 49.16 -13.67
N ARG A 79 -73.54 48.43 -14.17
CA ARG A 79 -74.88 48.53 -13.62
C ARG A 79 -74.91 47.89 -12.23
N ARG A 80 -75.57 48.54 -11.28
CA ARG A 80 -75.89 48.00 -9.96
C ARG A 80 -77.33 48.35 -9.60
N LEU A 81 -78.24 47.42 -9.86
CA LEU A 81 -79.63 47.51 -9.43
C LEU A 81 -79.79 47.03 -7.98
N ALA A 82 -80.69 47.68 -7.24
CA ALA A 82 -81.29 47.10 -6.05
C ALA A 82 -82.21 45.94 -6.49
N VAL A 83 -81.99 44.75 -5.94
CA VAL A 83 -82.79 43.57 -6.27
C VAL A 83 -84.00 43.54 -5.33
N GLU A 84 -85.04 44.29 -5.71
CA GLU A 84 -86.31 44.41 -4.99
C GLU A 84 -87.48 44.51 -5.98
N ARG A 85 -88.65 44.01 -5.59
CA ARG A 85 -89.89 44.21 -6.34
C ARG A 85 -90.61 45.43 -5.77
N THR A 86 -90.91 46.41 -6.63
CA THR A 86 -91.46 47.72 -6.21
C THR A 86 -92.88 47.99 -6.72
N SER A 87 -93.46 47.08 -7.50
CA SER A 87 -94.81 47.21 -8.05
C SER A 87 -95.74 46.07 -7.62
N ASP A 88 -97.02 46.41 -7.51
CA ASP A 88 -98.12 45.47 -7.29
C ASP A 88 -99.23 45.69 -8.33
N PHE A 89 -99.84 44.61 -8.79
CA PHE A 89 -100.84 44.63 -9.86
C PHE A 89 -102.20 44.20 -9.31
N SER A 90 -103.25 44.97 -9.60
CA SER A 90 -104.61 44.65 -9.15
C SER A 90 -105.18 43.43 -9.86
N ASP A 91 -105.90 42.57 -9.13
CA ASP A 91 -106.55 41.36 -9.67
C ASP A 91 -107.63 41.64 -10.71
N SER A 92 -108.18 42.86 -10.74
CA SER A 92 -109.23 43.29 -11.68
C SER A 92 -108.91 44.64 -12.33
N GLY A 93 -109.05 44.74 -13.66
CA GLY A 93 -108.85 45.96 -14.42
C GLY A 93 -108.03 45.74 -15.70
N PRO A 94 -107.82 46.77 -16.55
CA PRO A 94 -106.95 46.68 -17.71
C PRO A 94 -105.49 46.41 -17.30
N LEU A 95 -104.83 45.43 -17.90
CA LEU A 95 -103.44 45.09 -17.61
C LEU A 95 -102.50 46.25 -18.01
N PRO A 96 -101.72 46.83 -17.06
CA PRO A 96 -100.79 47.91 -17.38
C PRO A 96 -99.52 47.36 -18.04
N ALA A 97 -99.62 47.02 -19.33
CA ALA A 97 -98.55 46.36 -20.10
C ALA A 97 -97.20 47.09 -20.04
N ALA A 98 -97.20 48.43 -19.98
CA ALA A 98 -95.97 49.21 -19.88
C ALA A 98 -95.27 49.03 -18.51
N ALA A 99 -96.03 49.01 -17.42
CA ALA A 99 -95.49 48.75 -16.08
C ALA A 99 -95.00 47.30 -15.97
N LEU A 100 -95.75 46.35 -16.55
CA LEU A 100 -95.36 44.94 -16.58
C LEU A 100 -94.07 44.69 -17.38
N ASN A 101 -93.93 45.29 -18.56
CA ASN A 101 -92.70 45.19 -19.34
C ASN A 101 -91.50 45.77 -18.59
N LEU A 102 -91.66 46.95 -17.96
CA LEU A 102 -90.59 47.55 -17.16
C LEU A 102 -90.15 46.64 -16.00
N GLU A 103 -91.08 45.94 -15.35
CA GLU A 103 -90.75 44.95 -14.32
C GLU A 103 -90.00 43.74 -14.89
N PHE A 104 -90.42 43.20 -16.04
CA PHE A 104 -89.70 42.10 -16.69
C PHE A 104 -88.30 42.52 -17.14
N ASP A 105 -88.14 43.75 -17.62
CA ASP A 105 -86.84 44.30 -17.99
C ASP A 105 -85.95 44.44 -16.74
N ARG A 106 -86.45 45.00 -15.64
CA ARG A 106 -85.71 45.11 -14.36
C ARG A 106 -85.33 43.76 -13.78
N LEU A 107 -86.22 42.78 -13.83
CA LEU A 107 -85.96 41.41 -13.38
C LEU A 107 -84.86 40.78 -14.23
N THR A 108 -84.95 40.87 -15.56
CA THR A 108 -83.94 40.34 -16.49
C THR A 108 -82.58 40.99 -16.26
N ALA A 109 -82.56 42.31 -16.06
CA ALA A 109 -81.36 43.07 -15.75
C ALA A 109 -80.72 42.67 -14.41
N SER A 110 -81.53 42.34 -13.41
CA SER A 110 -81.08 41.84 -12.10
C SER A 110 -80.49 40.45 -12.21
N VAL A 111 -81.12 39.55 -12.98
CA VAL A 111 -80.59 38.19 -13.25
C VAL A 111 -79.25 38.27 -13.99
N GLN A 112 -79.14 39.13 -15.00
CA GLN A 112 -77.89 39.37 -15.73
C GLN A 112 -76.77 39.88 -14.81
N GLN A 113 -77.10 40.76 -13.86
CA GLN A 113 -76.16 41.24 -12.85
C GLN A 113 -75.69 40.13 -11.91
N VAL A 114 -76.61 39.30 -11.40
CA VAL A 114 -76.28 38.15 -10.55
C VAL A 114 -75.37 37.17 -11.30
N ALA A 115 -75.70 36.85 -12.56
CA ALA A 115 -74.84 36.00 -13.40
C ALA A 115 -73.44 36.60 -13.57
N GLY A 116 -73.35 37.90 -13.86
CA GLY A 116 -72.07 38.59 -13.98
C GLY A 116 -71.27 38.65 -12.68
N ASP A 117 -71.92 38.65 -11.51
CA ASP A 117 -71.23 38.55 -10.21
C ASP A 117 -70.71 37.13 -9.96
N GLN A 118 -71.49 36.09 -10.31
CA GLN A 118 -71.11 34.68 -10.16
C GLN A 118 -69.89 34.29 -11.02
N GLU A 119 -69.75 34.85 -12.24
CA GLU A 119 -68.57 34.61 -13.11
C GLU A 119 -67.23 34.98 -12.47
N ARG A 120 -67.23 35.85 -11.45
CA ARG A 120 -66.01 36.32 -10.76
C ARG A 120 -65.78 35.64 -9.41
N MET A 121 -66.56 34.61 -9.06
CA MET A 121 -66.39 33.84 -7.83
C MET A 121 -65.53 32.60 -8.06
N LEU A 122 -64.82 32.15 -7.01
CA LEU A 122 -64.31 30.79 -6.96
C LEU A 122 -65.50 29.83 -6.93
N ARG A 123 -65.55 28.88 -7.86
CA ARG A 123 -66.65 27.92 -7.98
C ARG A 123 -66.12 26.51 -8.11
N TYR A 124 -66.92 25.59 -7.60
CA TYR A 124 -66.81 24.18 -7.89
C TYR A 124 -67.16 23.89 -9.34
N ALA A 125 -66.69 22.75 -9.87
CA ALA A 125 -67.17 22.27 -11.14
C ALA A 125 -68.64 21.84 -11.02
N ASP A 126 -69.39 21.87 -12.12
CA ASP A 126 -70.83 21.54 -12.12
C ASP A 126 -71.11 20.08 -11.69
N THR A 127 -70.08 19.23 -11.71
CA THR A 127 -70.14 17.81 -11.30
C THR A 127 -69.74 17.57 -9.84
N ASP A 128 -69.22 18.57 -9.14
CA ASP A 128 -68.75 18.39 -7.77
C ASP A 128 -69.93 18.38 -6.78
N LEU A 129 -69.83 17.54 -5.76
CA LEU A 129 -70.78 17.45 -4.65
C LEU A 129 -70.07 17.77 -3.31
N PRO A 130 -69.60 19.01 -3.11
CA PRO A 130 -68.88 19.36 -1.90
C PRO A 130 -69.81 19.33 -0.68
N ALA A 131 -69.29 18.91 0.47
CA ALA A 131 -70.02 18.94 1.73
C ALA A 131 -70.28 20.37 2.22
N SER A 132 -69.46 21.33 1.78
CA SER A 132 -69.62 22.76 2.07
C SER A 132 -69.03 23.62 0.96
N THR A 133 -69.75 24.68 0.56
CA THR A 133 -69.27 25.70 -0.38
C THR A 133 -68.73 26.95 0.33
N LEU A 134 -68.69 26.93 1.67
CA LEU A 134 -68.20 28.04 2.48
C LEU A 134 -66.69 27.92 2.68
N LEU A 135 -65.98 29.02 2.48
CA LEU A 135 -64.61 29.14 2.96
C LEU A 135 -64.59 29.01 4.50
N PRO A 136 -63.51 28.46 5.08
CA PRO A 136 -63.32 28.45 6.53
C PRO A 136 -63.47 29.84 7.14
N GLY A 137 -63.92 29.90 8.39
CA GLY A 137 -64.23 31.15 9.08
C GLY A 137 -63.05 32.12 9.14
N ARG A 138 -63.32 33.43 9.28
CA ARG A 138 -62.26 34.48 9.30
C ARG A 138 -61.17 34.21 10.35
N ALA A 139 -61.55 33.76 11.53
CA ALA A 139 -60.60 33.44 12.60
C ALA A 139 -59.72 32.23 12.24
N GLU A 140 -60.29 31.22 11.56
CA GLU A 140 -59.58 30.02 11.18
C GLU A 140 -58.59 30.24 10.04
N ARG A 141 -58.95 31.10 9.08
CA ARG A 141 -58.14 31.42 7.89
C ARG A 141 -57.05 32.48 8.11
N LEU A 142 -57.04 33.16 9.25
CA LEU A 142 -56.07 34.22 9.53
C LEU A 142 -54.64 33.66 9.47
N GLY A 143 -53.82 34.19 8.55
CA GLY A 143 -52.41 33.78 8.37
C GLY A 143 -52.21 32.40 7.75
N LYS A 144 -53.25 31.77 7.19
CA LYS A 144 -53.20 30.41 6.62
C LYS A 144 -53.40 30.40 5.10
N LEU A 145 -52.97 29.32 4.45
CA LEU A 145 -53.16 29.09 3.02
C LEU A 145 -54.50 28.42 2.75
N LEU A 146 -55.18 28.82 1.67
CA LEU A 146 -56.33 28.07 1.12
C LEU A 146 -55.86 26.73 0.55
N SER A 147 -56.57 25.65 0.84
CA SER A 147 -56.26 24.28 0.43
C SER A 147 -57.54 23.46 0.31
N PHE A 148 -57.43 22.19 -0.09
CA PHE A 148 -58.54 21.23 -0.09
C PHE A 148 -58.21 20.05 0.80
N ASP A 149 -59.19 19.53 1.54
CA ASP A 149 -59.04 18.32 2.35
C ASP A 149 -59.08 17.05 1.48
N GLY A 150 -59.06 15.87 2.13
CA GLY A 150 -59.10 14.57 1.44
C GLY A 150 -60.38 14.30 0.65
N GLU A 151 -61.41 15.13 0.83
CA GLU A 151 -62.72 15.04 0.17
C GLU A 151 -62.93 16.18 -0.84
N GLY A 152 -61.95 17.08 -1.01
CA GLY A 152 -62.02 18.20 -1.94
C GLY A 152 -62.78 19.43 -1.41
N ASN A 153 -63.09 19.49 -0.11
CA ASN A 153 -63.73 20.67 0.50
C ASN A 153 -62.70 21.77 0.80
N PRO A 154 -63.07 23.07 0.75
CA PRO A 154 -62.12 24.14 0.94
C PRO A 154 -61.75 24.18 2.42
N THR A 155 -60.46 24.09 2.71
CA THR A 155 -59.92 24.12 4.06
C THR A 155 -58.72 25.05 4.13
N VAL A 156 -58.20 25.29 5.33
CA VAL A 156 -57.02 26.12 5.56
C VAL A 156 -55.92 25.32 6.24
N ARG A 157 -54.71 25.45 5.73
CA ARG A 157 -53.52 24.84 6.33
C ARG A 157 -52.55 25.91 6.83
N PRO A 158 -51.76 25.63 7.89
CA PRO A 158 -50.67 26.51 8.28
C PRO A 158 -49.83 26.91 7.07
N PRO A 159 -49.30 28.15 7.04
CA PRO A 159 -48.33 28.51 6.02
C PRO A 159 -47.17 27.52 6.10
N VAL A 160 -46.75 27.03 4.94
CA VAL A 160 -45.50 26.29 4.87
C VAL A 160 -44.42 27.35 5.02
N ASP A 161 -43.61 27.24 6.07
CA ASP A 161 -42.47 28.14 6.23
C ASP A 161 -41.52 27.90 5.04
N GLU A 162 -41.47 28.86 4.12
CA GLU A 162 -40.54 28.82 2.97
C GLU A 162 -39.09 28.66 3.46
N GLU A 163 -38.77 29.16 4.65
CA GLU A 163 -37.45 29.00 5.26
C GLU A 163 -37.23 27.55 5.74
N ALA A 164 -38.24 26.89 6.30
CA ALA A 164 -38.16 25.49 6.71
C ALA A 164 -38.05 24.50 5.53
N LEU A 165 -38.60 24.84 4.35
CA LEU A 165 -38.41 24.05 3.12
C LEU A 165 -37.07 24.33 2.42
N SER A 166 -36.46 25.49 2.68
CA SER A 166 -35.24 25.92 1.99
C SER A 166 -33.98 25.77 2.83
N THR A 167 -34.11 25.49 4.14
CA THR A 167 -32.99 25.36 5.07
C THR A 167 -32.94 24.01 5.78
N TYR A 168 -31.73 23.59 6.15
CA TYR A 168 -31.38 22.38 6.87
C TYR A 168 -30.54 22.77 8.08
N ALA A 169 -30.99 22.35 9.27
CA ALA A 169 -30.22 22.41 10.49
C ALA A 169 -29.99 20.96 10.98
N PRO A 170 -28.73 20.50 11.09
CA PRO A 170 -28.45 19.17 11.64
C PRO A 170 -28.85 19.10 13.12
N PRO A 171 -29.19 17.90 13.65
CA PRO A 171 -29.46 17.74 15.08
C PRO A 171 -28.19 18.00 15.90
N GLY A 172 -28.27 18.85 16.93
CA GLY A 172 -27.17 19.14 17.86
C GLY A 172 -27.22 20.55 18.43
N ALA A 173 -26.88 20.71 19.71
CA ALA A 173 -26.79 22.03 20.34
C ALA A 173 -25.71 22.87 19.64
N GLY A 174 -26.07 24.07 19.17
CA GLY A 174 -25.17 24.96 18.42
C GLY A 174 -25.10 24.71 16.91
N ALA A 175 -25.88 23.76 16.37
CA ALA A 175 -26.01 23.60 14.93
C ALA A 175 -26.62 24.86 14.28
N VAL A 176 -25.99 25.33 13.19
CA VAL A 176 -26.44 26.51 12.45
C VAL A 176 -27.24 26.07 11.23
N SER A 177 -28.39 26.70 11.02
CA SER A 177 -29.20 26.46 9.82
C SER A 177 -28.49 26.98 8.56
N ARG A 178 -28.61 26.25 7.47
CA ARG A 178 -28.07 26.64 6.15
C ARG A 178 -28.99 26.15 5.04
N ARG A 179 -28.81 26.62 3.81
CA ARG A 179 -29.70 26.22 2.71
C ARG A 179 -29.58 24.73 2.39
N VAL A 180 -30.70 24.06 2.13
CA VAL A 180 -30.74 22.64 1.72
C VAL A 180 -29.88 22.40 0.48
N ARG A 181 -29.95 23.31 -0.52
CA ARG A 181 -29.13 23.21 -1.74
C ARG A 181 -27.63 23.22 -1.44
N ASP A 182 -27.19 24.04 -0.48
CA ASP A 182 -25.79 24.14 -0.11
C ASP A 182 -25.37 22.85 0.64
N LYS A 183 -26.31 22.23 1.39
CA LYS A 183 -26.10 20.91 1.99
C LYS A 183 -25.97 19.80 0.96
N LEU A 184 -26.86 19.73 -0.01
CA LEU A 184 -26.77 18.71 -1.05
C LEU A 184 -25.50 18.86 -1.91
N ALA A 185 -24.97 20.09 -2.05
CA ALA A 185 -23.71 20.35 -2.77
C ALA A 185 -22.44 19.93 -2.01
N ASP A 186 -22.50 19.59 -0.70
CA ASP A 186 -21.33 19.13 0.06
C ASP A 186 -20.74 17.81 -0.48
N LEU A 187 -21.58 16.95 -1.06
CA LEU A 187 -21.23 15.61 -1.52
C LEU A 187 -21.73 15.43 -2.94
N VAL A 188 -20.80 15.43 -3.89
CA VAL A 188 -21.12 15.23 -5.31
C VAL A 188 -21.13 13.74 -5.61
N SER A 189 -22.23 13.22 -6.14
CA SER A 189 -22.43 11.83 -6.51
C SER A 189 -22.31 11.63 -8.03
N VAL A 190 -21.82 10.48 -8.47
CA VAL A 190 -21.88 10.11 -9.90
C VAL A 190 -23.33 10.08 -10.44
N LYS A 191 -24.32 9.84 -9.57
CA LYS A 191 -25.75 9.88 -9.95
C LYS A 191 -26.25 11.29 -10.26
N ASP A 192 -25.60 12.33 -9.74
CA ASP A 192 -25.94 13.72 -10.06
C ASP A 192 -25.59 14.06 -11.53
N PHE A 193 -24.75 13.24 -12.16
CA PHE A 193 -24.34 13.34 -13.57
C PHE A 193 -25.00 12.27 -14.45
N GLY A 194 -26.03 11.58 -13.95
CA GLY A 194 -26.82 10.63 -14.73
C GLY A 194 -26.31 9.19 -14.72
N ALA A 195 -25.38 8.82 -13.81
CA ALA A 195 -25.02 7.42 -13.64
C ALA A 195 -26.23 6.62 -13.12
N VAL A 196 -26.56 5.51 -13.77
CA VAL A 196 -27.70 4.65 -13.46
C VAL A 196 -27.31 3.63 -12.39
N GLY A 197 -26.20 2.92 -12.59
CA GLY A 197 -25.72 1.92 -11.64
C GLY A 197 -26.51 0.61 -11.64
N ASP A 198 -27.04 0.19 -12.80
CA ASP A 198 -27.82 -1.05 -12.99
C ASP A 198 -27.02 -2.22 -13.61
N GLY A 199 -25.74 -2.01 -13.91
CA GLY A 199 -24.82 -2.98 -14.52
C GLY A 199 -24.98 -3.14 -16.03
N THR A 200 -25.94 -2.46 -16.64
CA THR A 200 -26.28 -2.59 -18.06
C THR A 200 -26.00 -1.30 -18.83
N VAL A 201 -26.46 -0.16 -18.30
CA VAL A 201 -26.21 1.16 -18.90
C VAL A 201 -24.72 1.51 -18.80
N ASP A 202 -24.18 2.13 -19.85
CA ASP A 202 -22.83 2.65 -19.84
C ASP A 202 -22.74 3.95 -19.04
N ASP A 203 -22.18 3.86 -17.84
CA ASP A 203 -22.06 4.97 -16.89
C ASP A 203 -20.77 5.79 -17.09
N THR A 204 -19.96 5.46 -18.10
CA THR A 204 -18.63 6.07 -18.32
C THR A 204 -18.69 7.60 -18.37
N LEU A 205 -19.62 8.15 -19.15
CA LEU A 205 -19.72 9.60 -19.34
C LEU A 205 -20.10 10.33 -18.05
N ALA A 206 -21.02 9.76 -17.27
CA ALA A 206 -21.46 10.32 -15.99
C ALA A 206 -20.30 10.37 -14.99
N PHE A 207 -19.50 9.30 -14.90
CA PHE A 207 -18.29 9.29 -14.06
C PHE A 207 -17.26 10.33 -14.51
N GLN A 208 -16.98 10.42 -15.82
CA GLN A 208 -16.00 11.37 -16.35
C GLN A 208 -16.43 12.82 -16.09
N THR A 209 -17.73 13.12 -16.24
CA THR A 209 -18.25 14.46 -15.97
C THR A 209 -18.19 14.77 -14.48
N ALA A 210 -18.57 13.82 -13.60
CA ALA A 210 -18.45 13.99 -12.16
C ALA A 210 -17.00 14.28 -11.71
N LEU A 211 -16.04 13.48 -12.17
CA LEU A 211 -14.62 13.62 -11.85
C LEU A 211 -14.02 14.93 -12.39
N THR A 212 -14.54 15.43 -13.51
CA THR A 212 -14.17 16.74 -14.05
C THR A 212 -14.74 17.87 -13.18
N SER A 213 -16.03 17.81 -12.83
CA SER A 213 -16.76 18.87 -12.15
C SER A 213 -16.43 19.03 -10.67
N ALA A 214 -16.01 17.96 -9.97
CA ALA A 214 -15.80 17.99 -8.52
C ALA A 214 -14.43 17.47 -8.11
N ARG A 215 -13.95 17.91 -6.94
CA ARG A 215 -12.70 17.40 -6.35
C ARG A 215 -12.90 16.05 -5.66
N ALA A 216 -14.03 15.87 -4.98
CA ALA A 216 -14.40 14.62 -4.33
C ALA A 216 -15.73 14.13 -4.91
N VAL A 217 -15.73 12.88 -5.38
CA VAL A 217 -16.88 12.24 -6.01
C VAL A 217 -17.23 10.98 -5.24
N HIS A 218 -18.50 10.85 -4.89
CA HIS A 218 -19.06 9.68 -4.25
C HIS A 218 -19.65 8.71 -5.27
N VAL A 219 -19.40 7.42 -5.07
CA VAL A 219 -20.03 6.32 -5.80
C VAL A 219 -21.01 5.61 -4.87
N PRO A 220 -22.33 5.84 -5.01
CA PRO A 220 -23.33 5.13 -4.23
C PRO A 220 -23.32 3.62 -4.48
N SER A 221 -24.13 2.87 -3.73
CA SER A 221 -24.37 1.46 -4.05
C SER A 221 -25.01 1.31 -5.44
N GLY A 222 -24.49 0.38 -6.23
CA GLY A 222 -24.89 0.13 -7.62
C GLY A 222 -23.81 -0.65 -8.37
N SER A 223 -24.18 -1.18 -9.53
CA SER A 223 -23.24 -1.78 -10.48
C SER A 223 -23.08 -0.84 -11.68
N TYR A 224 -21.91 -0.27 -11.86
CA TYR A 224 -21.64 0.77 -12.84
C TYR A 224 -20.79 0.21 -13.96
N ARG A 225 -21.40 -0.04 -15.12
CA ARG A 225 -20.69 -0.59 -16.27
C ARG A 225 -19.96 0.55 -16.99
N ILE A 226 -18.66 0.40 -17.21
CA ILE A 226 -17.85 1.35 -17.97
C ILE A 226 -17.26 0.71 -19.23
N THR A 227 -17.18 1.48 -20.32
CA THR A 227 -16.61 1.04 -21.61
C THR A 227 -15.27 1.70 -21.92
N ASN A 228 -14.85 2.68 -21.11
CA ASN A 228 -13.57 3.36 -21.24
C ASN A 228 -12.97 3.65 -19.86
N THR A 229 -11.67 3.92 -19.84
CA THR A 229 -10.91 4.23 -18.63
C THR A 229 -11.42 5.50 -17.94
N LEU A 230 -11.52 5.45 -16.61
CA LEU A 230 -11.77 6.60 -15.76
C LEU A 230 -10.44 7.19 -15.30
N THR A 231 -10.25 8.51 -15.45
CA THR A 231 -9.03 9.19 -15.00
C THR A 231 -9.29 9.92 -13.68
N LEU A 232 -8.59 9.51 -12.62
CA LEU A 232 -8.56 10.19 -11.34
C LEU A 232 -7.31 11.08 -11.26
N ALA A 233 -7.47 12.34 -11.71
CA ALA A 233 -6.40 13.30 -11.85
C ALA A 233 -5.87 13.86 -10.50
N TYR A 234 -4.91 14.79 -10.58
CA TYR A 234 -4.27 15.43 -9.43
C TYR A 234 -5.24 15.85 -8.32
N GLY A 235 -4.99 15.39 -7.09
CA GLY A 235 -5.72 15.84 -5.90
C GLY A 235 -7.20 15.45 -5.85
N LYS A 236 -7.67 14.58 -6.75
CA LYS A 236 -9.07 14.13 -6.83
C LYS A 236 -9.33 12.96 -5.89
N THR A 237 -10.55 12.86 -5.38
CA THR A 237 -11.01 11.77 -4.52
C THR A 237 -12.19 11.06 -5.17
N LEU A 238 -12.13 9.72 -5.24
CA LEU A 238 -13.25 8.87 -5.62
C LEU A 238 -13.50 7.86 -4.49
N THR A 239 -14.65 7.98 -3.83
CA THR A 239 -14.99 7.16 -2.66
C THR A 239 -16.32 6.47 -2.85
N GLY A 240 -16.33 5.13 -2.77
CA GLY A 240 -17.56 4.35 -2.88
C GLY A 240 -18.27 4.09 -1.55
N ALA A 241 -19.43 3.46 -1.65
CA ALA A 241 -20.24 2.99 -0.53
C ALA A 241 -19.80 1.60 0.01
N GLY A 242 -18.52 1.25 -0.13
CA GLY A 242 -17.98 -0.07 0.20
C GLY A 242 -18.19 -1.10 -0.92
N GLN A 243 -18.35 -2.36 -0.55
CA GLN A 243 -18.43 -3.49 -1.49
C GLN A 243 -19.64 -3.47 -2.42
N SER A 244 -20.68 -2.68 -2.11
CA SER A 244 -21.87 -2.52 -2.94
C SER A 244 -21.74 -1.44 -4.02
N ALA A 245 -20.66 -0.65 -4.02
CA ALA A 245 -20.31 0.27 -5.10
C ALA A 245 -19.35 -0.43 -6.07
N VAL A 246 -19.88 -0.99 -7.15
CA VAL A 246 -19.15 -1.87 -8.08
C VAL A 246 -18.93 -1.15 -9.40
N ILE A 247 -17.68 -0.98 -9.84
CA ILE A 247 -17.36 -0.48 -11.19
C ILE A 247 -16.88 -1.67 -12.03
N THR A 248 -17.60 -1.94 -13.11
CA THR A 248 -17.38 -3.12 -13.96
C THR A 248 -16.91 -2.70 -15.34
N GLY A 249 -15.73 -3.17 -15.74
CA GLY A 249 -15.25 -3.00 -17.12
C GLY A 249 -16.06 -3.83 -18.10
N ALA A 250 -16.51 -3.22 -19.19
CA ALA A 250 -17.21 -3.91 -20.28
C ALA A 250 -16.34 -4.97 -20.98
N SER A 251 -15.01 -4.89 -20.85
CA SER A 251 -14.05 -5.87 -21.34
C SER A 251 -12.71 -5.74 -20.60
N SER A 252 -11.77 -6.65 -20.88
CA SER A 252 -10.38 -6.57 -20.40
C SER A 252 -9.44 -5.85 -21.37
N ALA A 253 -9.95 -5.01 -22.27
CA ALA A 253 -9.14 -4.32 -23.30
C ALA A 253 -8.48 -3.02 -22.81
N PHE A 254 -8.95 -2.46 -21.68
CA PHE A 254 -8.51 -1.19 -21.13
C PHE A 254 -8.38 -1.27 -19.60
N ASP A 255 -7.59 -0.37 -19.01
CA ASP A 255 -7.47 -0.26 -17.56
C ASP A 255 -8.70 0.45 -16.99
N LEU A 256 -9.26 0.01 -15.86
CA LEU A 256 -10.50 0.62 -15.35
C LEU A 256 -10.25 2.03 -14.83
N ILE A 257 -9.23 2.20 -13.98
CA ILE A 257 -8.89 3.50 -13.38
C ILE A 257 -7.43 3.84 -13.64
N HIS A 258 -7.20 5.06 -14.14
CA HIS A 258 -5.89 5.70 -14.24
C HIS A 258 -5.71 6.72 -13.13
N ILE A 259 -4.55 6.70 -12.49
CA ILE A 259 -4.05 7.74 -11.59
C ILE A 259 -2.74 8.26 -12.22
N PRO A 260 -2.83 9.26 -13.13
CA PRO A 260 -1.71 9.71 -13.96
C PRO A 260 -0.80 10.76 -13.29
N ASP A 261 -1.09 11.12 -12.03
CA ASP A 261 -0.49 12.24 -11.29
C ASP A 261 -0.58 11.97 -9.77
N GLY A 262 -0.28 12.96 -8.92
CA GLY A 262 -0.20 12.81 -7.47
C GLY A 262 -1.43 13.24 -6.66
N TYR A 263 -1.39 12.92 -5.37
CA TYR A 263 -2.35 13.33 -4.33
C TYR A 263 -3.80 12.87 -4.53
N ALA A 264 -4.05 11.89 -5.39
CA ALA A 264 -5.36 11.30 -5.58
C ALA A 264 -5.71 10.30 -4.46
N THR A 265 -6.99 10.14 -4.18
CA THR A 265 -7.51 9.14 -3.22
C THR A 265 -8.58 8.28 -3.87
N LEU A 266 -8.40 6.97 -3.85
CA LEU A 266 -9.36 5.98 -4.30
C LEU A 266 -9.72 5.07 -3.13
N SER A 267 -11.00 5.01 -2.74
CA SER A 267 -11.37 4.23 -1.57
C SER A 267 -12.76 3.60 -1.57
N SER A 268 -12.90 2.53 -0.78
CA SER A 268 -14.19 1.93 -0.40
C SER A 268 -15.06 1.52 -1.59
N LEU A 269 -14.50 0.79 -2.56
CA LEU A 269 -15.25 0.31 -3.72
C LEU A 269 -14.72 -1.01 -4.28
N ARG A 270 -15.56 -1.65 -5.10
CA ARG A 270 -15.22 -2.88 -5.84
C ARG A 270 -15.00 -2.56 -7.31
N LEU A 271 -13.95 -3.13 -7.89
CA LEU A 271 -13.62 -3.05 -9.31
C LEU A 271 -13.69 -4.44 -9.92
N GLU A 272 -14.28 -4.59 -11.10
CA GLU A 272 -14.41 -5.88 -11.78
C GLU A 272 -13.92 -5.83 -13.23
N GLY A 273 -13.10 -6.81 -13.60
CA GLY A 273 -12.53 -6.93 -14.94
C GLY A 273 -11.39 -5.94 -15.21
N GLY A 274 -11.23 -5.59 -16.49
CA GLY A 274 -10.19 -4.67 -16.95
C GLY A 274 -8.82 -5.31 -17.22
N LYS A 275 -8.01 -4.59 -17.99
CA LYS A 275 -6.60 -4.92 -18.23
C LYS A 275 -5.80 -4.71 -16.95
N ALA A 276 -5.82 -3.50 -16.41
CA ALA A 276 -5.50 -3.25 -15.01
C ALA A 276 -6.76 -2.79 -14.25
N GLY A 277 -6.94 -3.22 -13.00
CA GLY A 277 -7.99 -2.64 -12.16
C GLY A 277 -7.66 -1.19 -11.80
N VAL A 278 -6.43 -0.93 -11.35
CA VAL A 278 -5.92 0.44 -11.18
C VAL A 278 -4.50 0.53 -11.71
N ARG A 279 -4.22 1.57 -12.51
CA ARG A 279 -2.88 1.90 -13.00
C ARG A 279 -2.43 3.25 -12.45
N LEU A 280 -1.28 3.27 -11.79
CA LEU A 280 -0.57 4.45 -11.31
C LEU A 280 0.66 4.66 -12.18
N PHE A 281 0.81 5.87 -12.74
CA PHE A 281 1.90 6.19 -13.65
C PHE A 281 2.02 7.70 -13.82
N GLY A 282 3.23 8.24 -14.01
CA GLY A 282 3.39 9.68 -14.18
C GLY A 282 3.21 10.12 -15.63
N ARG A 283 1.97 10.37 -16.05
CA ARG A 283 1.65 10.91 -17.39
C ARG A 283 1.47 12.42 -17.38
N ASP A 284 0.71 12.92 -16.40
CA ASP A 284 0.33 14.33 -16.32
C ASP A 284 1.21 15.10 -15.32
N GLY A 285 1.84 14.37 -14.39
CA GLY A 285 2.77 14.87 -13.38
C GLY A 285 3.38 13.71 -12.59
N PRO A 286 4.24 13.97 -11.58
CA PRO A 286 4.76 12.92 -10.70
C PRO A 286 3.62 12.16 -10.02
N CYS A 287 3.56 10.84 -10.23
CA CYS A 287 2.55 9.99 -9.62
C CYS A 287 2.97 9.65 -8.18
N VAL A 288 2.62 10.56 -7.26
CA VAL A 288 3.15 10.62 -5.89
C VAL A 288 2.07 10.89 -4.85
N GLN A 289 2.24 10.40 -3.61
CA GLN A 289 1.31 10.68 -2.51
C GLN A 289 -0.13 10.24 -2.79
N ASN A 290 -0.34 9.29 -3.69
CA ASN A 290 -1.67 8.72 -3.92
C ASN A 290 -2.03 7.72 -2.83
N SER A 291 -3.32 7.62 -2.50
CA SER A 291 -3.84 6.68 -1.50
C SER A 291 -4.89 5.76 -2.11
N LEU A 292 -4.66 4.46 -2.04
CA LEU A 292 -5.60 3.41 -2.44
C LEU A 292 -5.98 2.59 -1.21
N THR A 293 -7.23 2.64 -0.78
CA THR A 293 -7.65 2.00 0.48
C THR A 293 -9.00 1.30 0.40
N ASP A 294 -9.15 0.17 1.10
CA ASP A 294 -10.44 -0.53 1.23
C ASP A 294 -11.04 -0.91 -0.13
N LEU A 295 -10.20 -1.46 -1.02
CA LEU A 295 -10.57 -1.86 -2.38
C LEU A 295 -10.63 -3.37 -2.52
N THR A 296 -11.55 -3.84 -3.36
CA THR A 296 -11.56 -5.22 -3.85
C THR A 296 -11.57 -5.22 -5.37
N LEU A 297 -10.58 -5.85 -5.99
CA LEU A 297 -10.45 -5.97 -7.43
C LEU A 297 -10.74 -7.43 -7.80
N TRP A 298 -11.69 -7.67 -8.69
CA TRP A 298 -12.13 -9.00 -9.10
C TRP A 298 -11.91 -9.23 -10.58
N ASP A 299 -11.34 -10.39 -10.90
CA ASP A 299 -11.12 -10.86 -12.27
C ASP A 299 -10.37 -9.89 -13.22
N PRO A 300 -9.40 -9.07 -12.77
CA PRO A 300 -8.60 -8.27 -13.69
C PRO A 300 -7.53 -9.12 -14.38
N GLN A 301 -6.93 -8.65 -15.48
CA GLN A 301 -5.67 -9.26 -15.92
C GLN A 301 -4.54 -8.91 -14.93
N VAL A 302 -4.44 -7.64 -14.56
CA VAL A 302 -3.53 -7.12 -13.53
C VAL A 302 -4.35 -6.38 -12.46
N GLY A 303 -4.19 -6.70 -11.18
CA GLY A 303 -4.90 -5.96 -10.12
C GLY A 303 -4.44 -4.51 -10.02
N LEU A 304 -3.28 -4.31 -9.43
CA LEU A 304 -2.65 -3.01 -9.26
C LEU A 304 -1.40 -2.93 -10.13
N LEU A 305 -1.34 -1.95 -11.02
CA LEU A 305 -0.19 -1.68 -11.89
C LEU A 305 0.46 -0.35 -11.50
N PHE A 306 1.73 -0.41 -11.11
CA PHE A 306 2.58 0.74 -10.88
C PHE A 306 3.60 0.78 -12.00
N ASP A 307 3.60 1.86 -12.77
CA ASP A 307 4.39 1.95 -13.98
C ASP A 307 5.25 3.21 -13.99
N GLY A 308 6.56 3.03 -14.12
CA GLY A 308 7.54 4.10 -14.29
C GLY A 308 7.35 4.92 -15.56
N TYR A 309 6.61 4.38 -16.54
CA TYR A 309 6.18 5.05 -17.76
C TYR A 309 7.33 5.67 -18.56
N THR A 310 7.13 6.82 -19.17
CA THR A 310 8.03 7.35 -20.21
C THR A 310 8.90 8.53 -19.77
N ASP A 311 8.44 9.39 -18.86
CA ASP A 311 9.15 10.62 -18.49
C ASP A 311 9.87 10.46 -17.13
N PRO A 312 11.21 10.59 -17.07
CA PRO A 312 11.95 10.47 -15.82
C PRO A 312 11.65 11.60 -14.81
N ASN A 313 11.04 12.70 -15.22
CA ASN A 313 10.60 13.77 -14.32
C ASN A 313 9.25 13.47 -13.65
N PHE A 314 8.50 12.48 -14.16
CA PHE A 314 7.21 12.05 -13.62
C PHE A 314 7.29 10.62 -13.06
N PRO A 315 8.06 10.40 -11.98
CA PRO A 315 8.20 9.08 -11.37
C PRO A 315 6.88 8.60 -10.74
N CYS A 316 6.73 7.27 -10.67
CA CYS A 316 5.66 6.62 -9.90
C CYS A 316 6.19 6.16 -8.53
N TYR A 317 6.07 7.00 -7.52
CA TYR A 317 6.76 6.78 -6.24
C TYR A 317 6.01 7.32 -5.02
N TRP A 318 6.34 6.84 -3.81
CA TRP A 318 5.71 7.33 -2.56
C TRP A 318 4.18 7.24 -2.54
N ASN A 319 3.61 6.24 -3.20
CA ASN A 319 2.18 5.95 -3.12
C ASN A 319 1.90 4.95 -2.00
N ASN A 320 0.69 5.01 -1.44
CA ASN A 320 0.27 4.20 -0.30
C ASN A 320 -0.95 3.34 -0.65
N VAL A 321 -0.81 2.04 -0.47
CA VAL A 321 -1.86 1.05 -0.69
C VAL A 321 -2.11 0.30 0.62
N ALA A 322 -3.35 0.33 1.10
CA ALA A 322 -3.71 -0.37 2.33
C ALA A 322 -5.07 -1.09 2.26
N ARG A 323 -5.15 -2.29 2.85
CA ARG A 323 -6.41 -3.08 2.94
C ARG A 323 -7.05 -3.31 1.57
N VAL A 324 -6.27 -3.86 0.64
CA VAL A 324 -6.72 -4.14 -0.73
C VAL A 324 -6.70 -5.64 -0.99
N LEU A 325 -7.77 -6.17 -1.56
CA LEU A 325 -7.84 -7.56 -2.06
C LEU A 325 -7.86 -7.55 -3.59
N VAL A 326 -6.96 -8.32 -4.20
CA VAL A 326 -7.01 -8.66 -5.63
C VAL A 326 -7.40 -10.13 -5.75
N ALA A 327 -8.60 -10.40 -6.25
CA ALA A 327 -9.16 -11.73 -6.42
C ALA A 327 -9.15 -12.13 -7.90
N ARG A 328 -8.68 -13.36 -8.15
CA ARG A 328 -8.63 -14.02 -9.47
C ARG A 328 -7.92 -13.22 -10.57
N PRO A 329 -6.74 -12.60 -10.32
CA PRO A 329 -6.02 -11.95 -11.40
C PRO A 329 -5.53 -12.98 -12.43
N ALA A 330 -5.71 -12.70 -13.73
CA ALA A 330 -5.31 -13.63 -14.79
C ALA A 330 -3.80 -13.61 -15.09
N GLN A 331 -3.11 -12.50 -14.78
CA GLN A 331 -1.67 -12.32 -15.00
C GLN A 331 -0.93 -11.98 -13.69
N HIS A 332 -1.15 -10.81 -13.11
CA HIS A 332 -0.45 -10.38 -11.88
C HIS A 332 -1.43 -9.78 -10.87
N GLY A 333 -1.20 -10.00 -9.56
CA GLY A 333 -1.98 -9.30 -8.53
C GLY A 333 -1.55 -7.86 -8.39
N VAL A 334 -0.29 -7.65 -8.01
CA VAL A 334 0.38 -6.36 -7.93
C VAL A 334 1.61 -6.40 -8.82
N TRP A 335 1.78 -5.42 -9.70
CA TRP A 335 2.88 -5.37 -10.66
C TRP A 335 3.54 -3.99 -10.66
N LEU A 336 4.84 -3.96 -10.41
CA LEU A 336 5.69 -2.78 -10.53
C LEU A 336 6.62 -2.98 -11.74
N THR A 337 6.50 -2.10 -12.75
CA THR A 337 7.24 -2.18 -14.01
C THR A 337 7.62 -0.79 -14.52
N ARG A 338 8.36 -0.74 -15.62
CA ARG A 338 8.64 0.50 -16.34
C ARG A 338 8.45 0.26 -17.84
N SER A 339 7.34 0.74 -18.38
CA SER A 339 6.98 0.55 -19.80
C SER A 339 7.80 1.40 -20.77
N GLY A 340 8.51 2.42 -20.29
CA GLY A 340 9.26 3.37 -21.12
C GLY A 340 10.59 3.82 -20.50
N ALA A 341 11.00 5.05 -20.80
CA ALA A 341 12.27 5.62 -20.36
C ALA A 341 12.21 6.33 -18.99
N GLY A 342 11.07 6.27 -18.29
CA GLY A 342 10.89 6.92 -17.00
C GLY A 342 11.71 6.30 -15.87
N ASP A 343 11.55 6.82 -14.66
CA ASP A 343 12.14 6.19 -13.47
C ASP A 343 11.35 4.95 -13.07
N THR A 344 12.01 3.93 -12.54
CA THR A 344 11.33 2.73 -12.03
C THR A 344 10.43 3.09 -10.85
N PRO A 345 9.29 2.39 -10.65
CA PRO A 345 8.50 2.54 -9.45
C PRO A 345 9.33 2.37 -8.19
N ASN A 346 9.28 3.35 -7.30
CA ASN A 346 10.12 3.38 -6.12
C ASN A 346 9.40 3.91 -4.88
N ALA A 347 9.93 3.59 -3.69
CA ALA A 347 9.37 4.05 -2.41
C ALA A 347 7.84 3.86 -2.21
N ASN A 348 7.19 2.94 -2.94
CA ASN A 348 5.78 2.65 -2.76
C ASN A 348 5.57 1.77 -1.52
N ARG A 349 4.44 1.97 -0.83
CA ARG A 349 4.10 1.33 0.44
C ARG A 349 2.85 0.47 0.28
N PHE A 350 2.98 -0.81 0.59
CA PHE A 350 1.88 -1.76 0.56
C PHE A 350 1.69 -2.34 1.97
N HIS A 351 0.47 -2.25 2.50
CA HIS A 351 0.13 -2.76 3.82
C HIS A 351 -1.20 -3.54 3.79
N ALA A 352 -1.24 -4.76 4.31
CA ALA A 352 -2.45 -5.58 4.31
C ALA A 352 -3.07 -5.74 2.89
N VAL A 353 -2.21 -5.90 1.88
CA VAL A 353 -2.61 -6.20 0.49
C VAL A 353 -2.60 -7.70 0.28
N ARG A 354 -3.69 -8.24 -0.26
CA ARG A 354 -3.92 -9.68 -0.42
C ARG A 354 -4.17 -10.01 -1.89
N VAL A 355 -3.57 -11.07 -2.40
CA VAL A 355 -3.77 -11.56 -3.76
C VAL A 355 -4.21 -13.02 -3.73
N TYR A 356 -5.42 -13.30 -4.16
CA TYR A 356 -6.05 -14.62 -4.07
C TYR A 356 -6.41 -15.11 -5.47
N SER A 357 -5.81 -16.21 -5.92
CA SER A 357 -6.21 -16.82 -7.20
C SER A 357 -7.57 -17.50 -7.10
N LEU A 358 -7.98 -17.96 -5.90
CA LEU A 358 -9.17 -18.79 -5.69
C LEU A 358 -9.22 -19.98 -6.67
N SER A 359 -8.06 -20.61 -6.89
CA SER A 359 -7.85 -21.69 -7.86
C SER A 359 -8.04 -21.30 -9.33
N ALA A 360 -8.31 -20.04 -9.66
CA ALA A 360 -8.37 -19.57 -11.05
C ALA A 360 -6.97 -19.60 -11.71
N PRO A 361 -6.91 -19.73 -13.05
CA PRO A 361 -5.67 -19.60 -13.79
C PRO A 361 -5.02 -18.23 -13.61
N ILE A 362 -3.71 -18.25 -13.33
CA ILE A 362 -2.86 -17.06 -13.28
C ILE A 362 -1.55 -17.41 -13.99
N SER A 363 -1.14 -16.60 -14.96
CA SER A 363 0.10 -16.84 -15.73
C SER A 363 1.35 -16.21 -15.10
N GLY A 364 1.16 -15.22 -14.23
CA GLY A 364 2.24 -14.48 -13.57
C GLY A 364 2.31 -14.75 -12.07
N SER A 365 2.38 -13.70 -11.27
CA SER A 365 2.72 -13.78 -9.84
C SER A 365 1.74 -12.98 -9.00
N GLY A 366 1.62 -13.34 -7.73
CA GLY A 366 0.80 -12.58 -6.78
C GLY A 366 1.29 -11.14 -6.68
N PHE A 367 2.56 -10.98 -6.34
CA PHE A 367 3.29 -9.71 -6.39
C PHE A 367 4.46 -9.88 -7.35
N PHE A 368 4.66 -8.92 -8.25
CA PHE A 368 5.79 -8.88 -9.14
C PHE A 368 6.42 -7.50 -9.16
N VAL A 369 7.60 -7.38 -8.56
CA VAL A 369 8.46 -6.21 -8.75
C VAL A 369 9.38 -6.54 -9.91
N GLU A 370 8.92 -6.28 -11.14
CA GLU A 370 9.67 -6.60 -12.35
C GLU A 370 10.86 -5.66 -12.52
N GLN A 371 10.57 -4.37 -12.36
CA GLN A 371 11.53 -3.28 -12.39
C GLN A 371 11.10 -2.28 -11.32
N GLY A 372 11.79 -2.28 -10.17
CA GLY A 372 11.49 -1.37 -9.07
C GLY A 372 12.72 -1.12 -8.23
N LYS A 373 13.03 0.14 -7.95
CA LYS A 373 14.25 0.50 -7.20
C LYS A 373 13.91 1.25 -5.93
N TYR A 374 14.92 1.50 -5.11
CA TYR A 374 14.86 2.45 -4.00
C TYR A 374 13.67 2.24 -3.04
N ASN A 375 13.66 1.09 -2.36
CA ASN A 375 12.87 0.87 -1.14
C ASN A 375 11.35 0.76 -1.37
N ASN A 376 10.88 -0.03 -2.33
CA ASN A 376 9.48 -0.49 -2.30
C ASN A 376 9.30 -1.46 -1.12
N SER A 377 8.21 -1.33 -0.38
CA SER A 377 8.03 -2.09 0.85
C SER A 377 6.63 -2.69 1.01
N PHE A 378 6.59 -3.94 1.48
CA PHE A 378 5.39 -4.77 1.60
C PHE A 378 5.30 -5.30 3.03
N PHE A 379 4.28 -4.87 3.77
CA PHE A 379 4.05 -5.22 5.16
C PHE A 379 2.72 -5.94 5.33
N ASP A 380 2.74 -7.10 5.98
CA ASP A 380 1.53 -7.87 6.28
C ASP A 380 0.71 -8.19 5.01
N CYS A 381 1.42 -8.40 3.90
CA CYS A 381 0.83 -8.75 2.61
C CYS A 381 0.70 -10.27 2.46
N GLU A 382 -0.22 -10.70 1.61
CA GLU A 382 -0.55 -12.11 1.43
C GLU A 382 -0.70 -12.47 -0.06
N ALA A 383 -0.15 -13.62 -0.47
CA ALA A 383 -0.55 -14.26 -1.72
C ALA A 383 -0.95 -15.73 -1.51
N ASN A 384 -2.18 -16.07 -1.91
CA ASN A 384 -2.73 -17.43 -1.95
C ASN A 384 -3.01 -17.80 -3.42
N LEU A 385 -2.13 -18.62 -4.02
CA LEU A 385 -2.11 -18.82 -5.47
C LEU A 385 -2.29 -20.28 -5.92
N SER A 386 -2.77 -20.44 -7.15
CA SER A 386 -2.97 -21.76 -7.78
C SER A 386 -1.63 -22.30 -8.30
N THR A 387 -1.61 -23.59 -8.67
CA THR A 387 -0.41 -24.29 -9.17
C THR A 387 0.17 -23.72 -10.48
N MET A 388 -0.57 -22.86 -11.17
CA MET A 388 -0.18 -22.25 -12.44
C MET A 388 0.65 -20.96 -12.26
N ALA A 389 0.67 -20.40 -11.05
CA ALA A 389 1.41 -19.17 -10.77
C ALA A 389 2.92 -19.37 -10.90
N ALA A 390 3.62 -18.33 -11.36
CA ALA A 390 5.07 -18.30 -11.42
C ALA A 390 5.72 -18.16 -10.03
N ALA A 391 5.09 -17.44 -9.09
CA ALA A 391 5.50 -17.29 -7.69
C ALA A 391 4.44 -16.54 -6.87
N CYS A 392 4.42 -16.69 -5.54
CA CYS A 392 3.64 -15.81 -4.65
C CYS A 392 4.16 -14.37 -4.71
N PHE A 393 5.47 -14.20 -4.63
CA PHE A 393 6.19 -12.93 -4.77
C PHE A 393 7.39 -13.14 -5.70
N ARG A 394 7.53 -12.32 -6.73
CA ARG A 394 8.68 -12.33 -7.63
C ARG A 394 9.39 -10.99 -7.63
N VAL A 395 10.72 -11.04 -7.58
CA VAL A 395 11.62 -9.89 -7.68
C VAL A 395 12.46 -10.04 -8.95
N GLY A 396 12.29 -9.12 -9.89
CA GLY A 396 12.88 -9.16 -11.22
C GLY A 396 14.33 -8.67 -11.26
N ALA A 397 15.01 -8.97 -12.37
CA ALA A 397 16.45 -8.75 -12.58
C ALA A 397 16.91 -7.29 -12.47
N VAL A 398 16.02 -6.31 -12.64
CA VAL A 398 16.34 -4.87 -12.59
C VAL A 398 15.72 -4.23 -11.35
N THR A 399 15.84 -4.91 -10.22
CA THR A 399 15.28 -4.48 -8.94
C THR A 399 16.38 -4.35 -7.89
N ASP A 400 16.34 -3.27 -7.13
CA ASP A 400 17.18 -3.08 -5.93
C ASP A 400 16.34 -2.63 -4.73
N LYS A 401 16.78 -2.99 -3.51
CA LYS A 401 16.15 -2.59 -2.23
C LYS A 401 14.65 -2.82 -2.17
N THR A 402 14.21 -4.08 -2.22
CA THR A 402 12.81 -4.43 -1.89
C THR A 402 12.73 -4.95 -0.46
N LEU A 403 11.80 -4.42 0.33
CA LEU A 403 11.57 -4.84 1.72
C LEU A 403 10.26 -5.62 1.84
N ILE A 404 10.35 -6.86 2.33
CA ILE A 404 9.22 -7.77 2.49
C ILE A 404 9.16 -8.17 3.97
N VAL A 405 8.07 -7.83 4.66
CA VAL A 405 7.90 -8.06 6.11
C VAL A 405 6.56 -8.72 6.39
N ASN A 406 6.57 -9.78 7.21
CA ASN A 406 5.37 -10.53 7.60
C ASN A 406 4.58 -11.05 6.39
N PHE A 407 5.26 -11.42 5.32
CA PHE A 407 4.58 -11.88 4.11
C PHE A 407 4.01 -13.28 4.33
N TYR A 408 2.72 -13.45 4.02
CA TYR A 408 2.05 -14.75 4.05
C TYR A 408 1.98 -15.30 2.62
N ALA A 409 2.66 -16.41 2.39
CA ALA A 409 2.69 -17.06 1.09
C ALA A 409 2.14 -18.48 1.19
N GLU A 410 1.04 -18.71 0.47
CA GLU A 410 0.40 -20.02 0.35
C GLU A 410 0.21 -20.37 -1.12
N SER A 411 0.66 -21.55 -1.50
CA SER A 411 0.51 -22.03 -2.88
C SER A 411 0.54 -23.55 -2.93
N LEU A 412 -0.16 -24.09 -3.93
CA LEU A 412 -0.11 -25.51 -4.26
C LEU A 412 0.89 -25.75 -5.39
N GLY A 413 1.39 -26.98 -5.50
CA GLY A 413 2.40 -27.33 -6.50
C GLY A 413 3.74 -26.63 -6.23
N GLY A 414 4.75 -26.89 -7.06
CA GLY A 414 6.11 -26.37 -6.87
C GLY A 414 6.28 -24.85 -7.02
N VAL A 415 5.21 -24.07 -6.87
CA VAL A 415 5.21 -22.61 -6.98
C VAL A 415 6.07 -22.02 -5.86
N PRO A 416 7.16 -21.30 -6.18
CA PRO A 416 7.98 -20.63 -5.18
C PRO A 416 7.17 -19.60 -4.39
N ASN A 417 7.41 -19.50 -3.08
CA ASN A 417 6.81 -18.41 -2.31
C ASN A 417 7.48 -17.08 -2.66
N ILE A 418 8.80 -16.98 -2.47
CA ILE A 418 9.58 -15.84 -2.96
C ILE A 418 10.53 -16.33 -4.05
N ARG A 419 10.50 -15.69 -5.21
CA ARG A 419 11.46 -15.92 -6.29
C ARG A 419 12.29 -14.65 -6.51
N LEU A 420 13.61 -14.78 -6.43
CA LEU A 420 14.56 -13.73 -6.72
C LEU A 420 15.24 -14.04 -8.05
N ASP A 421 15.05 -13.22 -9.07
CA ASP A 421 15.66 -13.42 -10.38
C ASP A 421 17.13 -12.97 -10.41
N ALA A 422 17.92 -13.58 -11.29
CA ALA A 422 19.31 -13.18 -11.52
C ALA A 422 19.40 -11.69 -11.86
N GLY A 423 20.22 -10.94 -11.11
CA GLY A 423 20.36 -9.49 -11.24
C GLY A 423 19.62 -8.67 -10.17
N SER A 424 18.64 -9.24 -9.48
CA SER A 424 18.01 -8.55 -8.33
C SER A 424 18.99 -8.43 -7.17
N VAL A 425 19.03 -7.29 -6.48
CA VAL A 425 19.96 -7.08 -5.36
C VAL A 425 19.29 -6.43 -4.15
N GLU A 426 19.91 -6.58 -2.97
CA GLU A 426 19.51 -5.92 -1.72
C GLU A 426 18.04 -6.15 -1.29
N THR A 427 17.46 -7.30 -1.63
CA THR A 427 16.12 -7.65 -1.12
C THR A 427 16.22 -8.07 0.34
N ALA A 428 15.36 -7.53 1.20
CA ALA A 428 15.27 -7.90 2.62
C ALA A 428 13.94 -8.61 2.88
N ILE A 429 14.01 -9.82 3.43
CA ILE A 429 12.85 -10.67 3.74
C ILE A 429 12.85 -10.92 5.24
N VAL A 430 11.78 -10.50 5.91
CA VAL A 430 11.64 -10.62 7.37
C VAL A 430 10.33 -11.31 7.72
N ASN A 431 10.40 -12.37 8.52
CA ASN A 431 9.24 -13.12 8.99
C ASN A 431 8.33 -13.63 7.86
N LEU A 432 8.89 -14.41 6.95
CA LEU A 432 8.11 -15.09 5.90
C LEU A 432 7.33 -16.26 6.52
N PHE A 433 6.01 -16.27 6.32
CA PHE A 433 5.21 -17.49 6.46
C PHE A 433 5.13 -18.17 5.10
N SER A 434 5.61 -19.41 5.05
CA SER A 434 5.68 -20.24 3.84
C SER A 434 4.85 -21.49 4.07
N ALA A 435 3.72 -21.57 3.37
CA ALA A 435 2.83 -22.72 3.33
C ALA A 435 2.66 -23.17 1.87
N ALA A 436 3.74 -23.68 1.29
CA ALA A 436 3.74 -24.19 -0.07
C ALA A 436 4.59 -25.45 -0.23
N ALA A 437 4.30 -26.22 -1.28
CA ALA A 437 5.13 -27.35 -1.68
C ALA A 437 6.40 -26.92 -2.46
N GLY A 438 6.41 -25.70 -3.01
CA GLY A 438 7.59 -25.09 -3.63
C GLY A 438 8.60 -24.54 -2.61
N PRO A 439 9.76 -24.06 -3.08
CA PRO A 439 10.77 -23.45 -2.21
C PRO A 439 10.22 -22.18 -1.54
N ALA A 440 10.50 -22.02 -0.24
CA ALA A 440 10.18 -20.80 0.49
C ALA A 440 10.86 -19.57 -0.16
N ILE A 441 12.13 -19.73 -0.53
CA ILE A 441 12.91 -18.74 -1.29
C ILE A 441 13.63 -19.49 -2.41
N LEU A 442 13.25 -19.23 -3.66
CA LEU A 442 14.00 -19.62 -4.85
C LEU A 442 14.96 -18.48 -5.19
N ASP A 443 16.23 -18.66 -4.85
CA ASP A 443 17.27 -17.68 -5.13
C ASP A 443 18.00 -17.96 -6.45
N LEU A 444 17.82 -17.08 -7.43
CA LEU A 444 18.62 -17.01 -8.65
C LEU A 444 19.50 -15.74 -8.68
N SER A 445 19.44 -14.91 -7.65
CA SER A 445 20.20 -13.66 -7.54
C SER A 445 21.68 -13.87 -7.22
N GLY A 446 22.06 -15.08 -6.79
CA GLY A 446 23.43 -15.39 -6.35
C GLY A 446 23.70 -14.92 -4.92
N GLY A 447 22.73 -15.06 -4.02
CA GLY A 447 22.85 -14.66 -2.61
C GLY A 447 22.73 -13.16 -2.36
N GLN A 448 22.23 -12.37 -3.31
CA GLN A 448 22.13 -10.91 -3.19
C GLN A 448 20.86 -10.46 -2.43
N TYR A 449 20.58 -11.11 -1.31
CA TYR A 449 19.44 -10.80 -0.44
C TYR A 449 19.78 -11.09 1.02
N THR A 450 18.95 -10.56 1.93
CA THR A 450 19.00 -10.87 3.36
C THR A 450 17.66 -11.46 3.79
N ALA A 451 17.70 -12.57 4.52
CA ALA A 451 16.51 -13.23 5.04
C ALA A 451 16.64 -13.46 6.56
N VAL A 452 15.64 -13.00 7.32
CA VAL A 452 15.54 -13.19 8.77
C VAL A 452 14.18 -13.78 9.11
N ASN A 453 14.18 -14.87 9.87
CA ASN A 453 13.00 -15.65 10.19
C ASN A 453 12.21 -16.03 8.91
N ALA A 454 12.93 -16.39 7.85
CA ALA A 454 12.38 -16.73 6.55
C ALA A 454 12.99 -18.06 6.07
N GLY A 455 12.12 -18.99 5.66
CA GLY A 455 12.47 -20.35 5.27
C GLY A 455 11.41 -21.37 5.69
N TYR A 456 11.41 -22.54 5.06
CA TYR A 456 10.58 -23.70 5.40
C TYR A 456 11.32 -24.99 5.01
N PRO A 457 11.33 -26.03 5.87
CA PRO A 457 10.82 -26.04 7.24
C PRO A 457 11.73 -25.24 8.20
N ASP A 458 13.00 -25.06 7.85
CA ASP A 458 13.98 -24.36 8.66
C ASP A 458 14.01 -22.87 8.33
N LYS A 459 13.96 -22.03 9.38
CA LYS A 459 14.01 -20.58 9.26
C LYS A 459 15.40 -20.08 9.62
N ASN A 460 15.95 -19.17 8.82
CA ASN A 460 17.17 -18.45 9.20
C ASN A 460 16.87 -17.62 10.47
N ARG A 461 17.50 -17.92 11.62
CA ARG A 461 17.31 -17.17 12.89
C ARG A 461 18.60 -16.48 13.30
N LEU A 462 18.51 -15.30 13.94
CA LEU A 462 19.63 -14.75 14.71
C LEU A 462 19.18 -13.91 15.91
N GLN A 463 19.77 -14.19 17.08
CA GLN A 463 19.72 -13.44 18.36
C GLN A 463 20.99 -13.83 19.17
N ALA A 464 21.64 -13.02 20.02
CA ALA A 464 21.65 -11.56 20.18
C ALA A 464 23.10 -11.02 20.18
N SER A 465 23.24 -9.85 19.57
CA SER A 465 24.38 -8.92 19.43
C SER A 465 25.11 -8.61 20.77
N ARG A 466 26.27 -7.95 20.90
CA ARG A 466 26.86 -6.75 20.27
C ARG A 466 28.37 -6.93 20.23
N VAL A 467 29.00 -6.52 19.12
CA VAL A 467 30.46 -6.57 18.98
C VAL A 467 30.96 -5.16 18.74
N THR A 468 31.84 -4.69 19.62
CA THR A 468 32.35 -3.30 19.59
C THR A 468 33.64 -3.15 18.79
N GLN A 469 34.36 -4.24 18.48
CA GLN A 469 35.31 -4.29 17.37
C GLN A 469 35.62 -5.75 17.00
N LEU A 470 35.70 -6.05 15.70
CA LEU A 470 36.04 -7.39 15.20
C LEU A 470 36.74 -7.28 13.85
N THR A 471 37.93 -7.85 13.74
CA THR A 471 38.61 -8.10 12.47
C THR A 471 38.82 -9.61 12.34
N VAL A 472 38.07 -10.23 11.42
CA VAL A 472 38.16 -11.66 11.10
C VAL A 472 38.41 -11.76 9.61
N GLU A 473 39.63 -12.17 9.24
CA GLU A 473 40.02 -12.36 7.84
C GLU A 473 39.54 -13.72 7.30
N ALA A 474 39.50 -14.75 8.16
CA ALA A 474 38.85 -16.04 7.91
C ALA A 474 38.53 -16.77 9.24
N LEU A 475 37.33 -17.33 9.37
CA LEU A 475 36.95 -18.23 10.48
C LEU A 475 36.10 -19.37 9.91
N ARG A 476 36.57 -20.61 10.03
CA ARG A 476 35.93 -21.80 9.47
C ARG A 476 35.96 -22.95 10.49
N PHE A 477 34.88 -23.71 10.57
CA PHE A 477 34.75 -24.92 11.40
C PHE A 477 34.22 -26.04 10.53
N ASP A 478 35.10 -26.62 9.71
CA ASP A 478 34.76 -27.72 8.82
C ASP A 478 35.89 -28.76 8.80
N THR A 479 35.56 -30.03 8.58
CA THR A 479 36.50 -31.16 8.69
C THR A 479 36.43 -32.09 7.48
N ASP A 480 37.56 -32.27 6.81
CA ASP A 480 37.73 -33.21 5.71
C ASP A 480 38.54 -34.45 6.12
N TYR A 481 38.14 -35.61 5.62
CA TYR A 481 38.96 -36.83 5.65
C TYR A 481 39.60 -37.08 4.28
N VAL A 482 40.91 -37.28 4.23
CA VAL A 482 41.67 -37.45 2.98
C VAL A 482 42.54 -38.70 3.04
N GLU A 483 42.34 -39.63 2.11
CA GLU A 483 43.11 -40.87 1.99
C GLU A 483 43.44 -41.17 0.52
N PRO A 484 44.63 -40.78 0.04
CA PRO A 484 45.06 -41.11 -1.32
C PRO A 484 45.35 -42.62 -1.47
N GLU A 485 44.83 -43.24 -2.51
CA GLU A 485 44.94 -44.70 -2.75
C GLU A 485 46.40 -45.19 -2.82
N HIS A 486 47.32 -44.37 -3.34
CA HIS A 486 48.74 -44.70 -3.51
C HIS A 486 49.69 -43.65 -2.91
N GLY A 487 49.23 -42.88 -1.91
CA GLY A 487 49.93 -41.69 -1.42
C GLY A 487 49.96 -40.55 -2.45
N GLY A 488 50.95 -39.67 -2.35
CA GLY A 488 51.15 -38.56 -3.30
C GLY A 488 50.75 -37.19 -2.76
N ARG A 489 50.58 -36.23 -3.67
CA ARG A 489 50.34 -34.83 -3.32
C ARG A 489 48.85 -34.52 -3.18
N VAL A 490 48.50 -33.82 -2.11
CA VAL A 490 47.18 -33.24 -1.86
C VAL A 490 47.33 -31.73 -1.75
N ASP A 491 46.79 -31.00 -2.71
CA ASP A 491 46.72 -29.54 -2.66
C ASP A 491 45.52 -29.10 -1.81
N LEU A 492 45.78 -28.30 -0.77
CA LEU A 492 44.73 -27.81 0.12
C LEU A 492 44.13 -26.53 -0.43
N ASP A 493 42.84 -26.55 -0.73
CA ASP A 493 42.05 -25.38 -1.14
C ASP A 493 41.55 -24.55 0.05
N LEU A 494 41.78 -25.04 1.27
CA LEU A 494 41.37 -24.45 2.54
C LEU A 494 39.84 -24.31 2.70
N THR A 495 39.06 -25.08 1.96
CA THR A 495 37.60 -25.17 2.18
C THR A 495 37.30 -25.69 3.59
N SER A 496 38.10 -26.65 4.06
CA SER A 496 38.08 -27.16 5.44
C SER A 496 39.13 -26.53 6.35
N SER A 497 38.82 -26.42 7.65
CA SER A 497 39.77 -25.94 8.67
C SER A 497 40.48 -27.07 9.43
N VAL A 498 39.98 -28.30 9.30
CA VAL A 498 40.60 -29.51 9.84
C VAL A 498 40.71 -30.55 8.74
N TYR A 499 41.89 -31.12 8.57
CA TYR A 499 42.15 -32.24 7.66
C TYR A 499 42.63 -33.45 8.45
N LEU A 500 41.84 -34.51 8.41
CA LEU A 500 42.17 -35.83 8.92
C LEU A 500 42.75 -36.65 7.76
N MET A 501 44.07 -36.82 7.74
CA MET A 501 44.76 -37.39 6.57
C MET A 501 45.33 -38.77 6.87
N SER A 502 45.21 -39.70 5.93
CA SER A 502 45.80 -41.04 5.95
C SER A 502 46.93 -41.13 4.93
N ALA A 503 48.10 -41.60 5.36
CA ALA A 503 49.24 -41.97 4.51
C ALA A 503 49.34 -43.49 4.30
N TYR A 504 48.26 -44.24 4.53
CA TYR A 504 48.27 -45.71 4.43
C TYR A 504 48.71 -46.22 3.06
N GLY A 505 48.18 -45.64 1.97
CA GLY A 505 48.50 -46.01 0.59
C GLY A 505 49.91 -45.62 0.11
N GLY A 506 50.63 -44.79 0.86
CA GLY A 506 51.97 -44.28 0.50
C GLY A 506 52.26 -42.92 1.16
N PRO A 507 53.51 -42.41 1.12
CA PRO A 507 53.84 -41.07 1.66
C PRO A 507 52.96 -39.97 1.04
N VAL A 508 52.45 -39.06 1.87
CA VAL A 508 51.54 -37.98 1.44
C VAL A 508 52.20 -36.61 1.61
N GLU A 509 52.10 -35.76 0.60
CA GLU A 509 52.46 -34.34 0.67
C GLU A 509 51.17 -33.50 0.78
N ALA A 510 50.89 -32.95 1.97
CA ALA A 510 49.82 -31.98 2.16
C ALA A 510 50.34 -30.58 1.87
N ARG A 511 50.00 -30.03 0.70
CA ARG A 511 50.56 -28.77 0.20
C ARG A 511 49.62 -27.61 0.44
N LEU A 512 50.02 -26.71 1.33
CA LEU A 512 49.35 -25.43 1.59
C LEU A 512 49.45 -24.51 0.37
N PRO A 513 48.46 -23.63 0.16
CA PRO A 513 48.57 -22.57 -0.83
C PRO A 513 49.61 -21.51 -0.40
N PRO A 514 50.08 -20.64 -1.30
CA PRO A 514 51.00 -19.56 -0.95
C PRO A 514 50.43 -18.71 0.19
N ALA A 515 51.22 -18.41 1.22
CA ALA A 515 50.75 -17.71 2.43
C ALA A 515 49.94 -16.43 2.12
N GLY A 516 50.35 -15.65 1.12
CA GLY A 516 49.65 -14.43 0.69
C GLY A 516 48.21 -14.64 0.20
N SER A 517 47.90 -15.80 -0.36
CA SER A 517 46.54 -16.17 -0.78
C SER A 517 45.67 -16.70 0.37
N ALA A 518 46.27 -16.88 1.55
CA ALA A 518 45.65 -17.52 2.71
C ALA A 518 45.77 -16.67 3.98
N ASN A 519 45.99 -15.35 3.89
CA ASN A 519 46.10 -14.50 5.07
C ASN A 519 44.93 -14.73 6.06
N GLY A 520 45.25 -14.86 7.34
CA GLY A 520 44.29 -15.10 8.42
C GLY A 520 43.71 -16.52 8.48
N HIS A 521 44.07 -17.42 7.56
CA HIS A 521 43.58 -18.80 7.58
C HIS A 521 44.30 -19.62 8.65
N THR A 522 43.51 -20.37 9.43
CA THR A 522 43.98 -21.37 10.39
C THR A 522 43.61 -22.76 9.88
N VAL A 523 44.58 -23.67 9.78
CA VAL A 523 44.35 -25.05 9.33
C VAL A 523 44.99 -26.04 10.29
N THR A 524 44.26 -27.09 10.65
CA THR A 524 44.77 -28.21 11.45
C THR A 524 44.88 -29.45 10.59
N ILE A 525 46.05 -30.08 10.55
CA ILE A 525 46.30 -31.31 9.80
C ILE A 525 46.71 -32.39 10.79
N LYS A 526 45.99 -33.52 10.80
CA LYS A 526 46.22 -34.65 11.69
C LYS A 526 46.42 -35.94 10.90
N LYS A 527 47.52 -36.66 11.16
CA LYS A 527 47.72 -38.02 10.63
C LYS A 527 46.83 -39.01 11.38
N THR A 528 46.10 -39.83 10.64
CA THR A 528 45.07 -40.73 11.20
C THR A 528 45.48 -42.20 11.25
N ASP A 529 46.45 -42.60 10.43
CA ASP A 529 46.87 -43.98 10.24
C ASP A 529 48.21 -44.33 10.93
N ALA A 530 48.44 -45.62 11.17
CA ALA A 530 49.64 -46.16 11.82
C ALA A 530 50.72 -46.66 10.83
N SER A 531 50.61 -46.37 9.54
CA SER A 531 51.61 -46.80 8.57
C SER A 531 52.95 -46.10 8.80
N VAL A 532 54.02 -46.73 8.32
CA VAL A 532 55.40 -46.17 8.33
C VAL A 532 55.56 -44.98 7.37
N ASN A 533 54.58 -44.74 6.51
CA ASN A 533 54.60 -43.65 5.54
C ASN A 533 54.39 -42.32 6.23
N VAL A 534 55.13 -41.29 5.79
CA VAL A 534 55.12 -39.96 6.40
C VAL A 534 54.11 -39.07 5.68
N LEU A 535 53.35 -38.30 6.46
CA LEU A 535 52.57 -37.17 5.98
C LEU A 535 53.43 -35.90 6.12
N THR A 536 53.80 -35.28 5.02
CA THR A 536 54.64 -34.08 5.01
C THR A 536 53.80 -32.87 4.62
N ILE A 537 53.76 -31.86 5.48
CA ILE A 537 53.13 -30.58 5.20
C ILE A 537 54.16 -29.67 4.52
N THR A 538 53.79 -29.14 3.37
CA THR A 538 54.60 -28.23 2.54
C THR A 538 53.79 -27.00 2.14
N GLU A 539 54.44 -26.04 1.50
CA GLU A 539 53.79 -24.86 0.91
C GLU A 539 54.10 -24.80 -0.58
N ARG A 540 53.11 -24.39 -1.38
CA ARG A 540 53.31 -24.13 -2.80
C ARG A 540 54.11 -22.85 -2.99
N ASP A 541 55.24 -22.98 -3.71
CA ASP A 541 56.14 -21.87 -4.05
C ASP A 541 56.71 -21.10 -2.84
N GLY A 542 56.69 -21.74 -1.67
CA GLY A 542 57.17 -21.17 -0.41
C GLY A 542 57.96 -22.18 0.43
N PRO A 543 58.60 -21.71 1.50
CA PRO A 543 59.50 -22.54 2.31
C PRO A 543 58.74 -23.53 3.22
N GLY A 544 57.42 -23.38 3.40
CA GLY A 544 56.60 -24.22 4.27
C GLY A 544 56.38 -23.61 5.66
N PRO A 545 55.62 -24.29 6.53
CA PRO A 545 55.37 -23.84 7.89
C PRO A 545 56.67 -23.58 8.68
N ASP A 546 56.77 -22.42 9.34
CA ASP A 546 57.99 -21.93 10.01
C ASP A 546 59.25 -21.99 9.12
N GLY A 547 59.09 -21.83 7.80
CA GLY A 547 60.19 -21.86 6.85
C GLY A 547 60.75 -23.25 6.55
N ARG A 548 59.99 -24.31 6.85
CA ARG A 548 60.43 -25.70 6.63
C ARG A 548 59.30 -26.64 6.19
N ARG A 549 59.70 -27.81 5.72
CA ARG A 549 58.79 -28.95 5.58
C ARG A 549 58.50 -29.57 6.95
N LEU A 550 57.23 -29.84 7.26
CA LEU A 550 56.81 -30.39 8.54
C LEU A 550 56.33 -31.83 8.37
N ALA A 551 57.06 -32.79 8.95
CA ALA A 551 56.70 -34.20 8.91
C ALA A 551 55.81 -34.59 10.10
N LEU A 552 54.73 -35.31 9.81
CA LEU A 552 53.86 -36.02 10.75
C LEU A 552 54.06 -37.52 10.49
N GLY A 553 54.80 -38.19 11.37
CA GLY A 553 55.26 -39.57 11.16
C GLY A 553 54.38 -40.62 11.83
N ASN A 554 53.90 -40.32 13.04
CA ASN A 554 53.11 -41.25 13.83
C ASN A 554 51.62 -41.00 13.67
N ARG A 555 50.85 -42.06 13.96
CA ARG A 555 49.41 -41.94 14.13
C ARG A 555 49.12 -40.91 15.23
N TYR A 556 48.21 -39.99 14.93
CA TYR A 556 47.79 -38.88 15.77
C TYR A 556 48.73 -37.68 15.87
N ASP A 557 49.85 -37.67 15.15
CA ASP A 557 50.63 -36.45 14.96
C ASP A 557 49.73 -35.37 14.35
N VAL A 558 49.71 -34.18 14.94
CA VAL A 558 48.89 -33.04 14.50
C VAL A 558 49.70 -31.75 14.49
N ALA A 559 49.39 -30.88 13.53
CA ALA A 559 49.85 -29.50 13.50
C ALA A 559 48.72 -28.54 13.13
N THR A 560 48.60 -27.45 13.86
CA THR A 560 47.76 -26.30 13.54
C THR A 560 48.64 -25.15 13.08
N LEU A 561 48.30 -24.60 11.93
CA LEU A 561 49.08 -23.62 11.19
C LEU A 561 48.25 -22.38 10.94
N VAL A 562 48.88 -21.21 10.99
CA VAL A 562 48.24 -19.91 10.69
C VAL A 562 49.05 -19.17 9.64
N SER A 563 48.41 -18.67 8.59
CA SER A 563 49.06 -17.74 7.67
C SER A 563 48.86 -16.29 8.13
N ASN A 564 49.94 -15.51 8.09
CA ASN A 564 49.89 -14.06 8.28
C ASN A 564 50.02 -13.27 6.97
N GLY A 565 49.79 -13.93 5.83
CA GLY A 565 49.92 -13.33 4.50
C GLY A 565 51.35 -13.28 3.97
N ALA A 566 52.37 -13.47 4.81
CA ALA A 566 53.77 -13.54 4.39
C ALA A 566 54.36 -14.95 4.55
N ASN A 567 54.02 -15.65 5.64
CA ASN A 567 54.50 -17.00 5.94
C ASN A 567 53.38 -17.81 6.62
N TRP A 568 53.53 -19.13 6.59
CA TRP A 568 52.78 -20.06 7.45
C TRP A 568 53.53 -20.28 8.76
N TRP A 569 52.81 -20.17 9.88
CA TRP A 569 53.33 -20.32 11.23
C TRP A 569 52.73 -21.53 11.93
N ILE A 570 53.55 -22.35 12.59
CA ILE A 570 53.05 -23.43 13.45
C ILE A 570 52.62 -22.82 14.79
N VAL A 571 51.33 -22.88 15.10
CA VAL A 571 50.79 -22.31 16.35
C VAL A 571 50.44 -23.36 17.40
N SER A 572 50.26 -24.62 16.97
CA SER A 572 50.08 -25.76 17.87
C SER A 572 50.53 -27.05 17.19
N ALA A 573 51.15 -27.97 17.94
CA ALA A 573 51.45 -29.33 17.50
C ALA A 573 51.63 -30.23 18.73
N ASN A 574 51.26 -31.51 18.66
CA ASN A 574 51.26 -32.38 19.85
C ASN A 574 52.55 -33.17 20.08
N ASN A 575 53.47 -33.23 19.12
CA ASN A 575 54.88 -33.57 19.30
C ASN A 575 55.52 -33.67 17.91
N PRO A 576 56.57 -32.91 17.55
CA PRO A 576 57.56 -33.53 16.68
C PRO A 576 58.10 -34.75 17.43
N PRO A 577 58.34 -35.91 16.79
CA PRO A 577 59.05 -36.99 17.46
C PRO A 577 60.33 -36.44 18.07
N ALA A 578 60.59 -36.73 19.35
CA ALA A 578 61.85 -36.38 19.97
C ALA A 578 62.96 -37.00 19.11
N ASN A 579 63.69 -36.18 18.37
CA ASN A 579 64.88 -36.62 17.67
C ASN A 579 65.82 -37.06 18.78
N ALA A 580 65.99 -38.38 18.93
CA ALA A 580 66.89 -38.97 19.91
C ALA A 580 68.11 -39.46 19.14
N HIS A 581 69.30 -39.06 19.58
CA HIS A 581 70.54 -39.52 18.98
C HIS A 581 71.06 -40.71 19.77
N PHE A 582 71.40 -41.81 19.09
CA PHE A 582 72.11 -42.93 19.70
C PHE A 582 73.60 -42.84 19.36
N HIS A 583 74.44 -42.79 20.40
CA HIS A 583 75.90 -42.79 20.25
C HIS A 583 76.47 -44.09 20.80
N GLU A 584 77.33 -44.75 20.03
CA GLU A 584 78.11 -45.92 20.45
C GLU A 584 79.57 -45.76 20.03
N GLY A 585 80.45 -45.63 21.01
CA GLY A 585 81.89 -45.45 20.80
C GLY A 585 82.56 -44.80 22.00
N ALA A 586 83.62 -45.44 22.51
CA ALA A 586 84.42 -44.92 23.62
C ALA A 586 85.12 -43.59 23.28
N GLY A 587 85.40 -42.77 24.30
CA GLY A 587 86.10 -41.50 24.15
C GLY A 587 85.17 -40.27 24.19
N LEU A 588 85.59 -39.18 23.56
CA LEU A 588 84.88 -37.90 23.59
C LEU A 588 83.72 -37.87 22.57
N PHE A 589 82.53 -37.50 23.04
CA PHE A 589 81.35 -37.21 22.24
C PHE A 589 80.87 -35.78 22.53
N GLU A 590 80.81 -34.95 21.49
CA GLU A 590 80.34 -33.56 21.57
C GLU A 590 78.98 -33.44 20.86
N PRO A 591 77.86 -33.39 21.59
CA PRO A 591 76.53 -33.31 20.99
C PRO A 591 76.30 -31.96 20.32
N ASP A 592 75.72 -31.98 19.11
CA ASP A 592 75.35 -30.79 18.32
C ASP A 592 74.12 -30.04 18.86
N LEU A 593 73.45 -30.61 19.87
CA LEU A 593 72.20 -30.15 20.50
C LEU A 593 70.99 -30.03 19.55
N ASN A 594 71.03 -30.73 18.41
CA ASN A 594 69.87 -30.86 17.52
C ASN A 594 68.82 -31.85 18.05
N GLN A 595 69.20 -32.66 19.05
CA GLN A 595 68.35 -33.63 19.74
C GLN A 595 68.11 -33.23 21.20
N ALA A 596 66.91 -33.50 21.70
CA ALA A 596 66.57 -33.29 23.11
C ALA A 596 66.99 -34.48 24.01
N LEU A 597 67.26 -35.65 23.40
CA LEU A 597 67.66 -36.88 24.07
C LEU A 597 68.86 -37.52 23.37
N TYR A 598 69.91 -37.83 24.13
CA TYR A 598 71.07 -38.60 23.69
C TYR A 598 71.12 -39.92 24.47
N LEU A 599 70.96 -41.04 23.77
CA LEU A 599 71.16 -42.39 24.29
C LEU A 599 72.60 -42.80 24.03
N VAL A 600 73.40 -42.93 25.09
CA VAL A 600 74.85 -43.11 24.96
C VAL A 600 75.25 -44.49 25.47
N SER A 601 75.83 -45.30 24.60
CA SER A 601 76.39 -46.62 24.92
C SER A 601 77.89 -46.50 25.19
N ALA A 602 78.29 -46.84 26.41
CA ALA A 602 79.67 -47.01 26.85
C ALA A 602 80.11 -48.48 26.79
N TRP A 603 79.50 -49.31 25.93
CA TRP A 603 79.81 -50.75 25.86
C TRP A 603 81.28 -51.03 25.54
N SER A 604 81.89 -50.21 24.69
CA SER A 604 83.28 -50.36 24.23
C SER A 604 84.32 -49.57 25.05
N GLY A 605 83.91 -48.85 26.10
CA GLY A 605 84.78 -48.05 26.97
C GLY A 605 84.08 -46.80 27.52
N ASP A 606 84.71 -46.08 28.44
CA ASP A 606 84.17 -44.83 29.03
C ASP A 606 83.90 -43.78 27.93
N VAL A 607 82.78 -43.04 28.05
CA VAL A 607 82.39 -41.96 27.12
C VAL A 607 82.29 -40.64 27.87
N GLU A 608 83.00 -39.61 27.41
CA GLU A 608 82.80 -38.23 27.88
C GLU A 608 81.80 -37.53 26.94
N VAL A 609 80.64 -37.14 27.45
CA VAL A 609 79.65 -36.33 26.72
C VAL A 609 79.86 -34.87 27.10
N ARG A 610 80.56 -34.13 26.25
CA ARG A 610 80.93 -32.74 26.55
C ARG A 610 79.96 -31.77 25.92
N LEU A 611 79.08 -31.19 26.75
CA LEU A 611 78.16 -30.13 26.32
C LEU A 611 78.93 -28.89 25.86
N PRO A 612 78.43 -28.14 24.87
CA PRO A 612 79.10 -26.92 24.41
C PRO A 612 79.10 -25.83 25.50
N THR A 613 79.87 -24.77 25.28
CA THR A 613 79.88 -23.59 26.17
C THR A 613 78.43 -23.10 26.41
N PRO A 614 77.98 -22.85 27.66
CA PRO A 614 76.60 -22.45 27.95
C PRO A 614 76.09 -21.26 27.15
N SER A 615 76.98 -20.31 26.82
CA SER A 615 76.69 -19.11 26.03
C SER A 615 76.68 -19.31 24.52
N ALA A 616 76.95 -20.52 24.01
CA ALA A 616 76.87 -20.81 22.59
C ALA A 616 75.44 -20.58 22.08
N ALA A 617 75.28 -19.96 20.92
CA ALA A 617 73.96 -19.55 20.40
C ALA A 617 72.96 -20.71 20.25
N HIS A 618 73.44 -21.94 20.00
CA HIS A 618 72.62 -23.15 19.91
C HIS A 618 72.35 -23.83 21.26
N ALA A 619 73.01 -23.39 22.35
CA ALA A 619 72.87 -23.92 23.69
C ALA A 619 71.92 -23.10 24.59
N VAL A 620 71.84 -21.77 24.44
CA VAL A 620 71.01 -20.92 25.32
C VAL A 620 69.54 -21.33 25.28
N GLY A 621 68.97 -21.64 26.45
CA GLY A 621 67.58 -22.08 26.59
C GLY A 621 67.30 -23.54 26.17
N ARG A 622 68.31 -24.28 25.70
CA ARG A 622 68.16 -25.71 25.35
C ARG A 622 68.16 -26.57 26.59
N THR A 623 67.22 -27.52 26.63
CA THR A 623 67.20 -28.64 27.57
C THR A 623 67.66 -29.89 26.85
N VAL A 624 68.63 -30.61 27.44
CA VAL A 624 69.18 -31.85 26.91
C VAL A 624 69.12 -32.94 27.96
N THR A 625 68.75 -34.16 27.56
CA THR A 625 68.84 -35.36 28.39
C THR A 625 69.91 -36.29 27.84
N VAL A 626 70.88 -36.68 28.66
CA VAL A 626 71.85 -37.74 28.36
C VAL A 626 71.50 -38.94 29.20
N LYS A 627 71.37 -40.11 28.59
CA LYS A 627 71.02 -41.37 29.27
C LYS A 627 71.98 -42.48 28.85
N LYS A 628 72.58 -43.18 29.82
CA LYS A 628 73.36 -44.39 29.55
C LYS A 628 72.41 -45.49 29.09
N SER A 629 72.64 -46.03 27.90
CA SER A 629 71.73 -47.00 27.24
C SER A 629 72.13 -48.46 27.45
N ASP A 630 73.37 -48.72 27.85
CA ASP A 630 73.96 -50.06 27.97
C ASP A 630 74.24 -50.46 29.44
N SER A 631 74.50 -51.74 29.66
CA SER A 631 74.74 -52.33 31.00
C SER A 631 76.21 -52.60 31.32
N SER A 632 77.16 -52.04 30.56
CA SER A 632 78.60 -52.20 30.83
C SER A 632 79.01 -51.49 32.12
N GLY A 633 80.13 -51.90 32.71
CA GLY A 633 80.73 -51.23 33.87
C GLY A 633 81.45 -49.91 33.54
N HIS A 634 81.47 -49.50 32.27
CA HIS A 634 82.06 -48.26 31.82
C HIS A 634 81.08 -47.08 31.94
N ARG A 635 81.61 -45.89 32.17
CA ARG A 635 80.85 -44.70 32.57
C ARG A 635 80.56 -43.81 31.38
N VAL A 636 79.38 -43.19 31.38
CA VAL A 636 79.09 -42.00 30.55
C VAL A 636 79.23 -40.78 31.46
N ILE A 637 80.18 -39.89 31.18
CA ILE A 637 80.48 -38.73 32.01
C ILE A 637 80.04 -37.46 31.26
N VAL A 638 79.05 -36.74 31.78
CA VAL A 638 78.56 -35.50 31.18
C VAL A 638 79.34 -34.31 31.72
N THR A 639 80.05 -33.61 30.84
CA THR A 639 80.89 -32.45 31.13
C THR A 639 80.44 -31.23 30.32
N SER A 640 81.13 -30.10 30.47
CA SER A 640 80.91 -28.89 29.69
C SER A 640 82.25 -28.42 29.10
N GLN A 641 82.23 -27.89 27.88
CA GLN A 641 83.41 -27.37 27.19
C GLN A 641 84.10 -26.23 27.97
N THR A 642 83.32 -25.49 28.76
CA THR A 642 83.81 -24.55 29.77
C THR A 642 83.28 -24.95 31.15
N GLY A 643 84.18 -25.08 32.13
CA GLY A 643 83.85 -25.59 33.46
C GLY A 643 83.91 -27.13 33.55
N THR A 644 83.34 -27.68 34.62
CA THR A 644 83.35 -29.12 34.96
C THR A 644 82.12 -29.87 34.42
N GLY A 645 81.01 -29.18 34.18
CA GLY A 645 79.74 -29.75 33.68
C GLY A 645 78.50 -29.02 34.21
N PRO A 646 77.29 -29.58 34.06
CA PRO A 646 76.07 -29.06 34.67
C PRO A 646 76.21 -28.87 36.20
N ASP A 647 75.69 -27.77 36.74
CA ASP A 647 75.85 -27.35 38.15
C ASP A 647 77.31 -27.34 38.64
N ALA A 648 78.25 -27.11 37.74
CA ALA A 648 79.69 -27.17 38.00
C ALA A 648 80.20 -28.53 38.51
N GLU A 649 79.56 -29.62 38.10
CA GLU A 649 79.98 -31.00 38.39
C GLU A 649 80.08 -31.83 37.10
N ALA A 650 81.06 -32.74 37.04
CA ALA A 650 81.11 -33.77 35.99
C ALA A 650 80.21 -34.94 36.39
N ILE A 651 79.11 -35.14 35.66
CA ILE A 651 78.06 -36.10 36.07
C ILE A 651 78.36 -37.49 35.49
N ALA A 652 78.74 -38.44 36.35
CA ALA A 652 79.00 -39.82 35.93
C ALA A 652 77.74 -40.69 36.00
N LEU A 653 77.28 -41.17 34.86
CA LEU A 653 76.21 -42.15 34.71
C LEU A 653 76.82 -43.56 34.68
N THR A 654 76.61 -44.33 35.74
CA THR A 654 77.33 -45.60 36.00
C THR A 654 76.51 -46.85 35.69
N GLY A 655 75.18 -46.77 35.75
CA GLY A 655 74.26 -47.89 35.48
C GLY A 655 73.42 -47.69 34.22
N GLN A 656 72.91 -48.79 33.67
CA GLN A 656 71.97 -48.74 32.56
C GLN A 656 70.71 -47.97 32.98
N GLY A 657 70.33 -46.99 32.17
CA GLY A 657 69.15 -46.17 32.43
C GLY A 657 69.40 -44.96 33.33
N HIS A 658 70.61 -44.79 33.86
CA HIS A 658 71.02 -43.57 34.56
C HIS A 658 70.99 -42.41 33.56
N ALA A 659 70.49 -41.25 34.00
CA ALA A 659 70.30 -40.10 33.12
C ALA A 659 70.47 -38.78 33.87
N VAL A 660 70.87 -37.76 33.11
CA VAL A 660 70.86 -36.37 33.55
C VAL A 660 70.18 -35.50 32.50
N THR A 661 69.27 -34.65 32.95
CA THR A 661 68.63 -33.61 32.15
C THR A 661 69.15 -32.27 32.62
N ALA A 662 69.76 -31.51 31.72
CA ALA A 662 70.33 -30.20 32.00
C ALA A 662 69.81 -29.14 31.02
N MET A 663 69.70 -27.90 31.48
CA MET A 663 69.32 -26.75 30.66
C MET A 663 70.37 -25.65 30.76
N SER A 664 70.76 -25.07 29.64
CA SER A 664 71.60 -23.87 29.65
C SER A 664 70.74 -22.62 29.79
N ASN A 665 71.10 -21.73 30.72
CA ASN A 665 70.51 -20.39 30.83
C ASN A 665 71.35 -19.30 30.14
N GLY A 666 72.36 -19.71 29.35
CA GLY A 666 73.31 -18.81 28.69
C GLY A 666 74.53 -18.44 29.53
N ALA A 667 74.50 -18.64 30.85
CA ALA A 667 75.65 -18.43 31.74
C ALA A 667 76.24 -19.75 32.24
N ALA A 668 75.40 -20.73 32.55
CA ALA A 668 75.79 -22.07 33.01
C ALA A 668 74.78 -23.13 32.55
N TRP A 669 75.21 -24.39 32.60
CA TRP A 669 74.32 -25.55 32.50
C TRP A 669 73.77 -25.88 33.89
N HIS A 670 72.45 -26.00 34.02
CA HIS A 670 71.76 -26.29 35.28
C HIS A 670 71.07 -27.64 35.22
N ILE A 671 71.16 -28.46 36.27
CA ILE A 671 70.47 -29.76 36.31
C ILE A 671 68.98 -29.54 36.62
N LEU A 672 68.11 -30.04 35.74
CA LEU A 672 66.66 -30.04 35.94
C LEU A 672 66.16 -31.37 36.53
N GLY A 673 66.87 -32.46 36.27
CA GLY A 673 66.55 -33.77 36.79
C GLY A 673 67.74 -34.71 36.63
N ARG A 674 67.97 -35.57 37.63
CA ARG A 674 68.99 -36.61 37.57
C ARG A 674 68.48 -37.91 38.18
N ASN A 675 68.83 -39.01 37.54
CA ASN A 675 68.69 -40.37 38.05
C ASN A 675 70.09 -41.01 38.00
N PRO A 676 70.95 -40.68 38.99
CA PRO A 676 72.37 -40.98 38.96
C PRO A 676 72.73 -42.41 39.34
#